data_AF-A0AAD7XN60-F1
#
_entry.id   AF-A0AAD7XN60-F1
#
_cell.length_a   1.000
_cell.length_b   1.000
_cell.length_c   1.000
_cell.angle_alpha   90.00
_cell.angle_beta   90.00
_cell.angle_gamma   90.00
#
_symmetry.space_group_name_H-M   'P 1'
#
loop_
_entity.id
_entity.type
_entity.pdbx_description
1 polymer ?
#
loop_
_entity_poly.entity_id
_entity_poly.type
_entity_poly.pdbx_seq_one_letter_code
_entity_poly.pdbx_strand_id
1 'polypeptide(L)'
;MNSGRELPEVDVERLKVWDGHRCSGVLYKKGGTGSRGRRNWNKRHFLIHHDIGRTENYELAYFKGEVAISKAVRRHAKGVLSLAGCIVTESSTDHRKGDVGFEFQLVGARDATFEMYASTQAEQQQWCETLRYVITVANARRSWLMGVTSGAAASLAAEIGLATPQGDDRPLSPQGDDDQSPKKKKFPLLPARFHLSSKTNESASREQQRRAMVSPVTSEDEDIDTISASHEGSESVEEEEEEEEEVVDNDDEEDEEEEQVTKTTDNPSSSRQGSENVDEEEEEDKWAVETTEPAIESVEEVEEECISEITGQVVFSLRLDVDCVGYPPDSSERANLRDNFAADVSRVLKDSAGTPTVRVVDIRPAVDLDWLTIVDFEVECVPGEVVAKKLQAALSDTGSIIYAGDVTAFVDCEHGLELRPAADTVLRSETRAALSPEPAVAAILLRYAGDRTAEEVSFNVTLRFGGRRRQFRVLDPFVLRRSACWVWPQDVLETIGFKGVSAPWVDVVSLTPTTLGLAPHLATALPFTPQPRFGGLTALAATLLRRDAEYDVQVRDRRLEAFDRLDDADRAKLREIFAKLGVNTDDDDQVPIRRPALEATIKKIATDARTLVDDQHSAYVEGFDTDNQCRALDHADAVRAHHRSTIGNAEQSALANAALADANGTGLVSKIDCALIIAAWIQTTLDPNKFQLF
;
A
#
# COMPACT_ATOMS: atom_id res chain seq x y z
N MET A 1 21.09 -12.38 -9.41
CA MET A 1 19.87 -13.14 -9.04
C MET A 1 20.25 -14.20 -8.00
N ASN A 2 19.36 -14.56 -7.06
CA ASN A 2 19.64 -15.59 -6.04
C ASN A 2 19.54 -17.01 -6.63
N SER A 3 20.61 -17.52 -7.23
CA SER A 3 20.66 -18.75 -8.03
C SER A 3 20.52 -20.08 -7.26
N GLY A 4 20.24 -20.06 -5.96
CA GLY A 4 20.20 -21.27 -5.11
C GLY A 4 19.12 -21.29 -4.03
N ARG A 5 18.08 -20.45 -4.11
CA ARG A 5 16.91 -20.52 -3.22
C ARG A 5 15.65 -20.81 -4.01
N GLU A 6 15.14 -22.02 -3.84
CA GLU A 6 13.83 -22.43 -4.35
C GLU A 6 12.74 -21.43 -3.93
N LEU A 7 11.77 -21.26 -4.83
CA LEU A 7 10.68 -20.33 -4.65
C LEU A 7 9.68 -20.92 -3.63
N PRO A 8 9.25 -20.19 -2.58
CA PRO A 8 8.31 -20.74 -1.62
C PRO A 8 6.98 -21.12 -2.28
N GLU A 9 6.60 -22.39 -2.14
CA GLU A 9 5.42 -23.01 -2.74
C GLU A 9 4.54 -23.71 -1.70
N VAL A 10 3.26 -23.85 -2.03
CA VAL A 10 2.24 -24.47 -1.18
C VAL A 10 2.25 -25.98 -1.39
N ASP A 11 2.58 -26.71 -0.33
CA ASP A 11 2.42 -28.16 -0.24
C ASP A 11 0.93 -28.52 -0.16
N VAL A 12 0.47 -29.23 -1.19
CA VAL A 12 -0.93 -29.62 -1.37
C VAL A 12 -1.39 -30.60 -0.27
N GLU A 13 -0.52 -31.48 0.24
CA GLU A 13 -0.87 -32.48 1.25
C GLU A 13 -1.25 -31.85 2.60
N ARG A 14 -0.87 -30.59 2.81
CA ARG A 14 -1.13 -29.82 4.03
C ARG A 14 -2.44 -29.05 4.01
N LEU A 15 -3.09 -28.93 2.85
CA LEU A 15 -4.34 -28.20 2.69
C LEU A 15 -5.50 -29.01 3.29
N LYS A 16 -6.23 -28.41 4.24
CA LYS A 16 -7.39 -29.06 4.89
C LYS A 16 -8.68 -28.91 4.10
N VAL A 17 -8.74 -27.88 3.26
CA VAL A 17 -9.80 -27.65 2.28
C VAL A 17 -9.28 -28.07 0.92
N TRP A 18 -9.51 -29.34 0.56
CA TRP A 18 -9.06 -29.92 -0.70
C TRP A 18 -10.14 -30.86 -1.24
N ASP A 19 -10.54 -30.65 -2.50
CA ASP A 19 -11.59 -31.44 -3.17
C ASP A 19 -11.04 -32.63 -3.98
N GLY A 20 -9.73 -32.86 -3.93
CA GLY A 20 -9.01 -33.86 -4.73
C GLY A 20 -8.20 -33.22 -5.86
N HIS A 21 -8.63 -32.07 -6.38
CA HIS A 21 -7.97 -31.37 -7.49
C HIS A 21 -7.64 -29.91 -7.18
N ARG A 22 -8.36 -29.28 -6.25
CA ARG A 22 -8.29 -27.84 -5.97
C ARG A 22 -8.52 -27.54 -4.50
N CYS A 23 -7.94 -26.42 -4.07
CA CYS A 23 -8.15 -25.84 -2.75
C CYS A 23 -9.42 -24.99 -2.77
N SER A 24 -10.59 -25.63 -2.73
CA SER A 24 -11.87 -24.99 -3.01
C SER A 24 -13.00 -25.43 -2.07
N GLY A 25 -14.00 -24.58 -1.87
CA GLY A 25 -15.18 -24.88 -1.05
C GLY A 25 -16.15 -23.71 -0.94
N VAL A 26 -17.28 -23.89 -0.24
CA VAL A 26 -18.40 -22.92 -0.28
C VAL A 26 -18.62 -22.24 1.07
N LEU A 27 -18.50 -20.90 1.09
CA LEU A 27 -18.68 -20.09 2.29
C LEU A 27 -19.75 -19.00 2.07
N TYR A 28 -20.24 -18.43 3.15
CA TYR A 28 -21.08 -17.24 3.10
C TYR A 28 -20.23 -15.98 3.32
N LYS A 29 -20.16 -15.13 2.30
CA LYS A 29 -19.47 -13.84 2.33
C LYS A 29 -20.42 -12.73 2.79
N LYS A 30 -19.92 -11.74 3.53
CA LYS A 30 -20.62 -10.46 3.71
C LYS A 30 -20.78 -9.71 2.38
N GLY A 31 -22.02 -9.44 1.99
CA GLY A 31 -22.31 -8.48 0.93
C GLY A 31 -22.09 -7.03 1.40
N GLY A 32 -21.89 -6.12 0.45
CA GLY A 32 -21.90 -4.69 0.75
C GLY A 32 -23.22 -4.24 1.38
N THR A 33 -23.20 -3.13 2.10
CA THR A 33 -24.39 -2.53 2.70
C THR A 33 -25.31 -2.04 1.58
N GLY A 34 -26.39 -2.77 1.29
CA GLY A 34 -27.40 -2.32 0.32
C GLY A 34 -28.13 -1.07 0.80
N SER A 35 -28.80 -0.36 -0.12
CA SER A 35 -29.41 0.98 0.06
C SER A 35 -30.49 1.10 1.15
N ARG A 36 -30.79 0.02 1.89
CA ARG A 36 -31.72 -0.03 3.03
C ARG A 36 -31.04 -0.50 4.34
N GLY A 37 -29.72 -0.43 4.44
CA GLY A 37 -28.94 -0.81 5.63
C GLY A 37 -28.90 -2.30 5.98
N ARG A 38 -29.71 -3.14 5.30
CA ARG A 38 -29.72 -4.59 5.49
C ARG A 38 -28.46 -5.20 4.87
N ARG A 39 -27.63 -5.82 5.73
CA ARG A 39 -26.47 -6.63 5.32
C ARG A 39 -26.96 -7.96 4.75
N ASN A 40 -26.63 -8.24 3.48
CA ASN A 40 -26.99 -9.48 2.80
C ASN A 40 -25.82 -10.47 2.81
N TRP A 41 -26.05 -11.65 3.39
CA TRP A 41 -25.11 -12.77 3.33
C TRP A 41 -25.21 -13.48 1.99
N ASN A 42 -24.06 -13.77 1.39
CA ASN A 42 -23.95 -14.20 0.02
C ASN A 42 -23.17 -15.52 -0.05
N LYS A 43 -23.85 -16.63 -0.33
CA LYS A 43 -23.18 -17.91 -0.63
C LYS A 43 -22.27 -17.73 -1.85
N ARG A 44 -20.99 -18.05 -1.71
CA ARG A 44 -19.95 -17.93 -2.76
C ARG A 44 -19.05 -19.15 -2.70
N HIS A 45 -18.61 -19.60 -3.85
CA HIS A 45 -17.58 -20.63 -3.93
C HIS A 45 -16.22 -19.95 -3.91
N PHE A 46 -15.37 -20.34 -2.98
CA PHE A 46 -14.02 -19.83 -2.83
C PHE A 46 -13.02 -20.82 -3.46
N LEU A 47 -11.91 -20.29 -3.95
CA LEU A 47 -10.83 -21.02 -4.59
C LEU A 47 -9.50 -20.33 -4.27
N ILE A 48 -8.52 -21.11 -3.80
CA ILE A 48 -7.12 -20.70 -3.77
C ILE A 48 -6.45 -21.33 -5.00
N HIS A 49 -5.91 -20.47 -5.87
CA HIS A 49 -5.05 -20.93 -6.97
C HIS A 49 -3.70 -21.33 -6.36
N HIS A 50 -3.38 -22.62 -6.40
CA HIS A 50 -2.12 -23.18 -5.87
C HIS A 50 -1.06 -23.31 -6.96
N ASP A 51 -1.48 -23.69 -8.17
CA ASP A 51 -0.73 -23.54 -9.40
C ASP A 51 -0.73 -22.06 -9.83
N ILE A 52 0.43 -21.40 -9.68
CA ILE A 52 0.64 -19.98 -9.94
C ILE A 52 2.04 -19.74 -10.53
N GLY A 53 2.17 -18.74 -11.41
CA GLY A 53 3.43 -18.45 -12.09
C GLY A 53 4.56 -18.04 -11.13
N ARG A 54 5.83 -18.22 -11.55
CA ARG A 54 7.02 -17.85 -10.76
C ARG A 54 7.06 -16.37 -10.33
N THR A 55 6.40 -15.48 -11.08
CA THR A 55 6.27 -14.05 -10.80
C THR A 55 5.01 -13.68 -10.00
N GLU A 56 4.10 -14.63 -9.80
CA GLU A 56 2.82 -14.43 -9.12
C GLU A 56 2.89 -14.79 -7.64
N ASN A 57 1.84 -14.44 -6.89
CA ASN A 57 1.68 -14.81 -5.49
C ASN A 57 0.25 -15.32 -5.22
N TYR A 58 0.04 -15.95 -4.06
CA TYR A 58 -1.21 -16.63 -3.75
C TYR A 58 -2.37 -15.67 -3.49
N GLU A 59 -3.52 -16.01 -4.09
CA GLU A 59 -4.76 -15.23 -4.01
C GLU A 59 -5.97 -16.11 -3.69
N LEU A 60 -6.94 -15.52 -3.00
CA LEU A 60 -8.24 -16.12 -2.71
C LEU A 60 -9.30 -15.50 -3.63
N ALA A 61 -9.73 -16.24 -4.65
CA ALA A 61 -10.80 -15.85 -5.56
C ALA A 61 -12.17 -16.36 -5.07
N TYR A 62 -13.26 -15.65 -5.40
CA TYR A 62 -14.61 -16.10 -5.07
C TYR A 62 -15.64 -15.88 -6.18
N PHE A 63 -16.53 -16.86 -6.37
CA PHE A 63 -17.43 -16.99 -7.52
C PHE A 63 -18.91 -17.06 -7.11
N LYS A 64 -19.82 -16.66 -8.02
CA LYS A 64 -21.28 -16.80 -7.85
C LYS A 64 -21.73 -18.19 -8.31
N GLY A 65 -21.61 -19.16 -7.42
CA GLY A 65 -21.96 -20.56 -7.68
C GLY A 65 -20.77 -21.41 -8.15
N GLU A 66 -21.01 -22.71 -8.22
CA GLU A 66 -20.01 -23.77 -8.41
C GLU A 66 -19.63 -23.97 -9.89
N VAL A 67 -20.60 -23.85 -10.80
CA VAL A 67 -20.42 -24.03 -12.26
C VAL A 67 -19.30 -23.15 -12.83
N ALA A 68 -19.08 -21.96 -12.27
CA ALA A 68 -18.03 -21.03 -12.70
C ALA A 68 -16.60 -21.56 -12.49
N ILE A 69 -16.40 -22.50 -11.58
CA ILE A 69 -15.08 -23.07 -11.26
C ILE A 69 -14.65 -24.09 -12.31
N SER A 70 -15.57 -24.84 -12.92
CA SER A 70 -15.22 -25.80 -13.99
C SER A 70 -14.42 -25.16 -15.13
N LYS A 71 -14.77 -23.92 -15.52
CA LYS A 71 -14.06 -23.13 -16.54
C LYS A 71 -12.86 -22.33 -16.01
N ALA A 72 -12.69 -22.21 -14.69
CA ALA A 72 -11.53 -21.68 -13.94
C ALA A 72 -10.94 -20.30 -14.34
N VAL A 73 -11.46 -19.60 -15.34
CA VAL A 73 -10.90 -18.33 -15.81
C VAL A 73 -11.02 -17.25 -14.72
N ARG A 74 -9.89 -16.66 -14.30
CA ARG A 74 -9.85 -15.53 -13.33
C ARG A 74 -10.84 -14.40 -13.70
N ARG A 75 -11.10 -14.19 -15.00
CA ARG A 75 -12.09 -13.25 -15.58
C ARG A 75 -13.52 -13.39 -15.03
N HIS A 76 -13.91 -14.53 -14.43
CA HIS A 76 -15.25 -14.74 -13.87
C HIS A 76 -15.34 -14.61 -12.34
N ALA A 77 -14.23 -14.33 -11.65
CA ALA A 77 -14.25 -14.07 -10.22
C ALA A 77 -15.13 -12.84 -9.91
N LYS A 78 -15.91 -12.90 -8.82
CA LYS A 78 -16.63 -11.75 -8.27
C LYS A 78 -15.76 -10.88 -7.35
N GLY A 79 -14.56 -11.35 -7.06
CA GLY A 79 -13.48 -10.61 -6.45
C GLY A 79 -12.33 -11.56 -6.16
N VAL A 80 -11.15 -10.97 -5.98
CA VAL A 80 -9.89 -11.65 -5.69
C VAL A 80 -9.24 -10.91 -4.53
N LEU A 81 -8.59 -11.64 -3.62
CA LEU A 81 -7.88 -11.09 -2.47
C LEU A 81 -6.45 -11.61 -2.47
N SER A 82 -5.46 -10.72 -2.47
CA SER A 82 -4.08 -11.12 -2.24
C SER A 82 -3.91 -11.61 -0.80
N LEU A 83 -3.35 -12.80 -0.62
CA LEU A 83 -3.15 -13.40 0.71
C LEU A 83 -1.90 -12.88 1.42
N ALA A 84 -0.98 -12.24 0.70
CA ALA A 84 0.26 -11.72 1.28
C ALA A 84 0.00 -10.47 2.15
N GLY A 85 0.35 -10.57 3.43
CA GLY A 85 0.09 -9.56 4.46
C GLY A 85 -1.30 -9.66 5.10
N CYS A 86 -2.06 -10.73 4.83
CA CYS A 86 -3.32 -10.99 5.52
C CYS A 86 -3.10 -11.67 6.89
N ILE A 87 -4.11 -11.59 7.77
CA ILE A 87 -4.19 -12.31 9.05
C ILE A 87 -5.57 -12.98 9.15
N VAL A 88 -5.63 -14.21 9.66
CA VAL A 88 -6.88 -14.96 9.89
C VAL A 88 -7.27 -14.88 11.37
N THR A 89 -8.39 -14.22 11.62
CA THR A 89 -8.97 -14.05 12.97
C THR A 89 -10.24 -14.90 13.09
N GLU A 90 -10.26 -15.81 14.06
CA GLU A 90 -11.49 -16.53 14.43
C GLU A 90 -12.36 -15.61 15.30
N SER A 91 -13.66 -15.54 14.99
CA SER A 91 -14.62 -14.83 15.86
C SER A 91 -15.58 -15.83 16.48
N SER A 92 -15.79 -15.73 17.80
CA SER A 92 -16.74 -16.57 18.55
C SER A 92 -18.18 -16.03 18.50
N THR A 93 -18.47 -15.07 17.62
CA THR A 93 -19.80 -14.48 17.44
C THR A 93 -20.72 -15.41 16.65
N ASP A 94 -21.33 -16.36 17.34
CA ASP A 94 -22.46 -17.16 16.83
C ASP A 94 -23.53 -16.23 16.26
N HIS A 95 -23.67 -16.23 14.93
CA HIS A 95 -24.57 -15.30 14.27
C HIS A 95 -26.02 -15.80 14.45
N ARG A 96 -26.86 -15.03 15.16
CA ARG A 96 -28.24 -15.42 15.54
C ARG A 96 -29.23 -15.70 14.38
N LYS A 97 -28.77 -15.74 13.13
CA LYS A 97 -29.58 -16.04 11.95
C LYS A 97 -29.25 -17.44 11.49
N GLY A 98 -30.14 -18.40 11.76
CA GLY A 98 -29.88 -19.85 11.80
C GLY A 98 -29.34 -20.56 10.55
N ASP A 99 -29.07 -19.85 9.46
CA ASP A 99 -28.47 -20.39 8.23
C ASP A 99 -26.99 -19.97 8.03
N VAL A 100 -26.45 -19.13 8.93
CA VAL A 100 -25.11 -18.54 8.80
C VAL A 100 -24.34 -18.79 10.10
N GLY A 101 -23.55 -19.87 10.11
CA GLY A 101 -22.97 -20.44 11.33
C GLY A 101 -21.75 -19.71 11.86
N PHE A 102 -20.56 -20.21 11.50
CA PHE A 102 -19.32 -19.97 12.23
C PHE A 102 -18.45 -18.91 11.55
N GLU A 103 -18.27 -17.77 12.21
CA GLU A 103 -17.58 -16.59 11.65
C GLU A 103 -16.05 -16.69 11.70
N PHE A 104 -15.40 -16.32 10.61
CA PHE A 104 -13.97 -15.99 10.61
C PHE A 104 -13.70 -14.82 9.67
N GLN A 105 -12.61 -14.10 9.94
CA GLN A 105 -12.28 -12.86 9.28
C GLN A 105 -10.88 -12.94 8.69
N LEU A 106 -10.74 -12.48 7.45
CA LEU A 106 -9.44 -12.22 6.84
C LEU A 106 -9.19 -10.71 6.89
N VAL A 107 -8.22 -10.28 7.69
CA VAL A 107 -7.81 -8.86 7.79
C VAL A 107 -6.64 -8.65 6.84
N GLY A 108 -6.85 -7.87 5.78
CA GLY A 108 -5.81 -7.57 4.79
C GLY A 108 -4.83 -6.49 5.25
N ALA A 109 -3.72 -6.33 4.51
CA ALA A 109 -2.62 -5.42 4.84
C ALA A 109 -2.94 -3.90 4.87
N ARG A 110 -4.22 -3.51 4.66
CA ARG A 110 -4.75 -2.14 4.78
C ARG A 110 -5.93 -2.09 5.77
N ASP A 111 -5.92 -2.94 6.79
CA ASP A 111 -7.00 -3.19 7.78
C ASP A 111 -8.37 -3.55 7.19
N ALA A 112 -8.44 -3.80 5.88
CA ALA A 112 -9.65 -4.21 5.18
C ALA A 112 -10.10 -5.60 5.69
N THR A 113 -11.18 -5.61 6.47
CA THR A 113 -11.72 -6.83 7.09
C THR A 113 -12.71 -7.52 6.17
N PHE A 114 -12.43 -8.77 5.82
CA PHE A 114 -13.26 -9.60 4.94
C PHE A 114 -13.91 -10.73 5.74
N GLU A 115 -15.19 -10.55 6.09
CA GLU A 115 -15.96 -11.47 6.93
C GLU A 115 -16.55 -12.64 6.11
N MET A 116 -16.26 -13.86 6.57
CA MET A 116 -16.69 -15.14 5.99
C MET A 116 -17.31 -16.04 7.07
N TYR A 117 -18.22 -16.91 6.65
CA TYR A 117 -18.94 -17.80 7.56
C TYR A 117 -19.00 -19.20 6.95
N ALA A 118 -18.60 -20.19 7.73
CA ALA A 118 -18.75 -21.60 7.44
C ALA A 118 -20.13 -22.13 7.89
N SER A 119 -20.58 -23.21 7.26
CA SER A 119 -21.80 -23.92 7.65
C SER A 119 -21.61 -24.76 8.92
N THR A 120 -20.38 -25.22 9.18
CA THR A 120 -20.01 -26.02 10.36
C THR A 120 -18.71 -25.53 11.00
N GLN A 121 -18.51 -25.84 12.29
CA GLN A 121 -17.28 -25.49 13.00
C GLN A 121 -16.05 -26.23 12.43
N ALA A 122 -16.24 -27.48 11.98
CA ALA A 122 -15.17 -28.24 11.34
C ALA A 122 -14.72 -27.58 10.03
N GLU A 123 -15.68 -27.12 9.20
CA GLU A 123 -15.39 -26.37 7.97
C GLU A 123 -14.68 -25.03 8.28
N GLN A 124 -15.11 -24.29 9.31
CA GLN A 124 -14.42 -23.07 9.78
C GLN A 124 -12.95 -23.37 10.13
N GLN A 125 -12.70 -24.41 10.92
CA GLN A 125 -11.35 -24.81 11.35
C GLN A 125 -10.48 -25.22 10.15
N GLN A 126 -11.01 -26.04 9.24
CA GLN A 126 -10.31 -26.43 8.00
C GLN A 126 -9.92 -25.21 7.16
N TRP A 127 -10.83 -24.24 6.97
CA TRP A 127 -10.53 -23.00 6.26
C TRP A 127 -9.50 -22.13 6.98
N CYS A 128 -9.60 -21.99 8.31
CA CYS A 128 -8.65 -21.21 9.10
C CYS A 128 -7.24 -21.82 9.08
N GLU A 129 -7.10 -23.13 9.22
CA GLU A 129 -5.81 -23.83 9.09
C GLU A 129 -5.21 -23.67 7.69
N THR A 130 -6.03 -23.90 6.65
CA THR A 130 -5.61 -23.80 5.24
C THR A 130 -5.15 -22.38 4.90
N LEU A 131 -5.94 -21.37 5.26
CA LEU A 131 -5.59 -19.96 5.01
C LEU A 131 -4.35 -19.53 5.77
N ARG A 132 -4.20 -19.90 7.06
CA ARG A 132 -2.98 -19.61 7.83
C ARG A 132 -1.72 -20.17 7.16
N TYR A 133 -1.79 -21.41 6.68
CA TYR A 133 -0.67 -22.02 5.98
C TYR A 133 -0.34 -21.29 4.66
N VAL A 134 -1.33 -21.09 3.78
CA VAL A 134 -1.12 -20.42 2.49
C VAL A 134 -0.64 -18.97 2.66
N ILE A 135 -1.14 -18.24 3.66
CA ILE A 135 -0.69 -16.87 3.97
C ILE A 135 0.78 -16.84 4.38
N THR A 136 1.24 -17.79 5.20
CA THR A 136 2.65 -17.91 5.57
C THR A 136 3.54 -18.13 4.34
N VAL A 137 3.13 -19.01 3.42
CA VAL A 137 3.85 -19.21 2.14
C VAL A 137 3.79 -17.95 1.27
N ALA A 138 2.63 -17.30 1.16
CA ALA A 138 2.45 -16.06 0.39
C ALA A 138 3.32 -14.89 0.90
N ASN A 139 3.51 -14.81 2.22
CA ASN A 139 4.41 -13.86 2.85
C ASN A 139 5.88 -14.16 2.51
N ALA A 140 6.31 -15.42 2.63
CA ALA A 140 7.66 -15.84 2.26
C ALA A 140 7.94 -15.61 0.77
N ARG A 141 6.99 -15.96 -0.11
CA ARG A 141 7.06 -15.73 -1.56
C ARG A 141 7.09 -14.24 -1.89
N ARG A 142 6.32 -13.39 -1.18
CA ARG A 142 6.42 -11.92 -1.32
C ARG A 142 7.80 -11.39 -0.94
N SER A 143 8.39 -11.85 0.16
CA SER A 143 9.75 -11.45 0.53
C SER A 143 10.78 -11.87 -0.52
N TRP A 144 10.67 -13.09 -1.06
CA TRP A 144 11.51 -13.60 -2.15
C TRP A 144 11.38 -12.72 -3.42
N LEU A 145 10.14 -12.47 -3.88
CA LEU A 145 9.85 -11.67 -5.07
C LEU A 145 10.33 -10.22 -4.96
N MET A 146 10.25 -9.63 -3.77
CA MET A 146 10.72 -8.27 -3.49
C MET A 146 12.24 -8.18 -3.29
N GLY A 147 12.98 -9.30 -3.41
CA GLY A 147 14.43 -9.36 -3.14
C GLY A 147 14.82 -9.14 -1.67
N VAL A 148 13.85 -9.05 -0.76
CA VAL A 148 14.08 -8.78 0.66
C VAL A 148 14.53 -10.06 1.34
N THR A 149 15.84 -10.19 1.57
CA THR A 149 16.45 -11.31 2.31
C THR A 149 15.98 -11.31 3.76
N SER A 150 14.84 -11.95 3.99
CA SER A 150 14.19 -12.01 5.29
C SER A 150 14.98 -12.91 6.26
N GLY A 151 15.62 -12.28 7.25
CA GLY A 151 15.94 -12.96 8.52
C GLY A 151 14.70 -13.18 9.41
N ALA A 152 13.64 -12.41 9.20
CA ALA A 152 12.46 -12.39 10.07
C ALA A 152 11.45 -13.53 9.81
N ALA A 153 11.13 -13.87 8.56
CA ALA A 153 10.19 -14.96 8.25
C ALA A 153 10.75 -16.35 8.59
N ALA A 154 12.08 -16.53 8.62
CA ALA A 154 12.71 -17.75 9.11
C ALA A 154 12.41 -17.96 10.61
N SER A 155 12.42 -16.89 11.41
CA SER A 155 12.04 -16.93 12.83
C SER A 155 10.56 -17.31 13.01
N LEU A 156 9.67 -16.76 12.18
CA LEU A 156 8.23 -17.08 12.24
C LEU A 156 7.91 -18.51 11.76
N ALA A 157 8.63 -19.02 10.75
CA ALA A 157 8.49 -20.40 10.29
C ALA A 157 8.97 -21.41 11.34
N ALA A 158 10.05 -21.10 12.06
CA ALA A 158 10.53 -21.90 13.19
C ALA A 158 9.53 -21.91 14.36
N GLU A 159 8.87 -20.78 14.64
CA GLU A 159 7.84 -20.66 15.69
C GLU A 159 6.56 -21.45 15.37
N ILE A 160 6.28 -21.74 14.10
CA ILE A 160 5.14 -22.56 13.63
C ILE A 160 5.50 -24.07 13.56
N GLY A 161 6.71 -24.46 13.95
CA GLY A 161 7.09 -25.88 14.13
C GLY A 161 7.40 -26.63 12.84
N LEU A 162 7.82 -25.94 11.78
CA LEU A 162 8.29 -26.57 10.54
C LEU A 162 9.82 -26.71 10.56
N ALA A 163 10.30 -27.85 11.04
CA ALA A 163 11.69 -28.25 10.95
C ALA A 163 11.81 -29.62 10.25
N THR A 164 12.64 -29.66 9.21
CA THR A 164 13.19 -30.91 8.66
C THR A 164 14.18 -31.54 9.64
N PRO A 165 14.39 -32.87 9.58
CA PRO A 165 15.18 -33.57 10.60
C PRO A 165 16.69 -33.32 10.42
N GLN A 166 17.33 -32.74 11.42
CA GLN A 166 18.78 -32.74 11.56
C GLN A 166 19.22 -33.33 12.90
N GLY A 167 20.12 -34.32 12.79
CA GLY A 167 21.29 -34.54 13.65
C GLY A 167 21.13 -34.48 15.16
N ASP A 168 21.22 -35.66 15.79
CA ASP A 168 21.61 -35.77 17.20
C ASP A 168 22.90 -34.99 17.47
N ASP A 169 22.88 -34.11 18.48
CA ASP A 169 24.08 -33.84 19.27
C ASP A 169 23.73 -33.66 20.76
N ARG A 170 24.53 -34.26 21.65
CA ARG A 170 24.16 -34.49 23.05
C ARG A 170 24.62 -33.37 24.00
N PRO A 171 23.86 -33.06 25.07
CA PRO A 171 24.31 -32.12 26.09
C PRO A 171 25.23 -32.78 27.12
N LEU A 172 26.24 -32.04 27.58
CA LEU A 172 27.02 -32.35 28.80
C LEU A 172 26.40 -31.69 30.03
N SER A 173 26.50 -32.38 31.17
CA SER A 173 25.85 -32.03 32.45
C SER A 173 26.75 -31.20 33.40
N PRO A 174 26.20 -30.58 34.47
CA PRO A 174 26.85 -29.48 35.18
C PRO A 174 27.51 -29.85 36.53
N GLN A 175 28.47 -29.02 36.94
CA GLN A 175 28.98 -28.81 38.31
C GLN A 175 29.51 -27.35 38.37
N GLY A 176 29.46 -26.60 39.47
CA GLY A 176 28.93 -26.88 40.80
C GLY A 176 28.90 -25.61 41.67
N ASP A 177 28.52 -25.79 42.93
CA ASP A 177 28.29 -24.81 44.01
C ASP A 177 29.33 -23.68 44.17
N ASP A 178 28.88 -22.51 44.68
CA ASP A 178 29.41 -22.07 45.99
C ASP A 178 28.51 -21.07 46.76
N ASP A 179 28.74 -21.02 48.08
CA ASP A 179 27.87 -20.45 49.12
C ASP A 179 28.24 -19.01 49.54
N GLN A 180 27.24 -18.18 49.87
CA GLN A 180 27.16 -17.39 51.13
C GLN A 180 26.11 -16.27 51.13
N SER A 181 25.17 -16.36 52.07
CA SER A 181 24.38 -15.25 52.62
C SER A 181 24.66 -15.13 54.12
N PRO A 182 24.61 -13.94 54.75
CA PRO A 182 23.38 -13.64 55.53
C PRO A 182 23.08 -12.15 55.83
N LYS A 183 21.78 -11.81 56.01
CA LYS A 183 21.24 -11.37 57.33
C LYS A 183 19.71 -11.17 57.36
N LYS A 184 19.14 -11.38 58.55
CA LYS A 184 17.70 -11.55 58.86
C LYS A 184 17.00 -10.24 59.28
N LYS A 185 15.65 -10.18 59.18
CA LYS A 185 14.76 -9.68 60.26
C LYS A 185 13.23 -9.94 60.08
N LYS A 186 12.71 -10.84 60.93
CA LYS A 186 11.41 -10.83 61.68
C LYS A 186 10.03 -10.77 60.98
N PHE A 187 9.32 -11.92 61.06
CA PHE A 187 7.92 -12.20 61.48
C PHE A 187 7.09 -11.09 62.19
N PRO A 188 5.73 -11.17 62.28
CA PRO A 188 4.84 -12.38 62.28
C PRO A 188 3.56 -12.26 61.37
N LEU A 189 2.51 -13.13 61.31
CA LEU A 189 2.07 -14.37 62.02
C LEU A 189 1.21 -15.31 61.08
N LEU A 190 0.22 -16.03 61.63
CA LEU A 190 -0.78 -17.00 61.09
C LEU A 190 -2.08 -16.90 61.97
N PRO A 191 -3.20 -17.69 61.85
CA PRO A 191 -3.52 -18.92 61.08
C PRO A 191 -4.90 -18.86 60.31
N ALA A 192 -5.58 -19.90 59.76
CA ALA A 192 -5.53 -21.36 59.93
C ALA A 192 -6.13 -22.21 58.76
N ARG A 193 -5.54 -23.40 58.54
CA ARG A 193 -6.10 -24.78 58.36
C ARG A 193 -7.39 -25.09 57.55
N PHE A 194 -7.29 -26.02 56.59
CA PHE A 194 -7.76 -27.45 56.59
C PHE A 194 -7.49 -28.04 55.15
N HIS A 195 -6.62 -29.02 54.86
CA HIS A 195 -6.52 -30.48 55.15
C HIS A 195 -7.21 -31.44 54.13
N LEU A 196 -6.37 -32.23 53.42
CA LEU A 196 -6.63 -33.56 52.79
C LEU A 196 -7.57 -33.59 51.56
N SER A 197 -7.49 -34.54 50.61
CA SER A 197 -6.86 -35.87 50.59
C SER A 197 -6.22 -36.21 49.22
N SER A 198 -5.27 -37.14 49.24
CA SER A 198 -4.66 -37.78 48.06
C SER A 198 -5.57 -38.82 47.37
N LYS A 199 -5.21 -39.21 46.14
CA LYS A 199 -5.04 -40.62 45.74
C LYS A 199 -4.22 -40.78 44.45
N THR A 200 -3.30 -41.73 44.49
CA THR A 200 -2.42 -42.21 43.40
C THR A 200 -3.08 -43.37 42.65
N ASN A 201 -2.57 -43.69 41.45
CA ASN A 201 -2.31 -45.08 41.07
C ASN A 201 -1.38 -45.20 39.84
N GLU A 202 -0.26 -45.91 40.02
CA GLU A 202 0.54 -46.50 38.94
C GLU A 202 0.13 -47.96 38.70
N SER A 203 0.31 -48.47 37.49
CA SER A 203 0.56 -49.88 37.12
C SER A 203 0.80 -49.91 35.60
N ALA A 204 2.00 -50.10 35.03
CA ALA A 204 2.94 -51.22 35.10
C ALA A 204 2.53 -52.47 34.27
N SER A 205 3.30 -52.78 33.22
CA SER A 205 3.67 -54.16 32.84
C SER A 205 4.92 -54.19 31.94
N ARG A 206 5.61 -55.34 31.91
CA ARG A 206 6.85 -55.66 31.17
C ARG A 206 6.66 -56.93 30.33
N GLU A 207 7.32 -57.01 29.17
CA GLU A 207 7.55 -58.26 28.41
C GLU A 207 8.80 -58.01 27.53
N GLN A 208 10.06 -58.34 27.86
CA GLN A 208 10.76 -59.61 28.14
C GLN A 208 11.37 -60.34 26.90
N GLN A 209 12.62 -59.95 26.58
CA GLN A 209 13.78 -60.75 26.09
C GLN A 209 13.63 -61.85 25.00
N ARG A 210 14.52 -61.81 23.98
CA ARG A 210 15.55 -62.88 23.73
C ARG A 210 16.54 -62.59 22.57
N ARG A 211 17.84 -62.85 22.84
CA ARG A 211 18.93 -63.49 22.02
C ARG A 211 19.14 -63.09 20.52
N ALA A 212 20.37 -63.11 19.94
CA ALA A 212 21.74 -63.30 20.45
C ALA A 212 22.80 -62.99 19.34
N MET A 213 24.03 -62.67 19.76
CA MET A 213 25.36 -62.96 19.13
C MET A 213 25.55 -62.82 17.60
N VAL A 214 26.53 -62.00 17.17
CA VAL A 214 27.86 -62.41 16.62
C VAL A 214 28.74 -61.16 16.42
N SER A 215 30.06 -61.33 16.53
CA SER A 215 31.16 -60.37 16.22
C SER A 215 32.39 -61.22 15.81
N PRO A 216 33.60 -60.67 15.56
CA PRO A 216 34.03 -59.50 14.76
C PRO A 216 35.13 -59.86 13.72
N VAL A 217 35.51 -58.92 12.83
CA VAL A 217 36.77 -58.90 12.03
C VAL A 217 37.05 -57.40 11.75
N THR A 218 38.03 -56.68 12.31
CA THR A 218 39.48 -56.55 11.92
C THR A 218 39.68 -56.33 10.41
N SER A 219 40.56 -55.47 9.88
CA SER A 219 41.84 -54.89 10.33
C SER A 219 42.04 -53.49 9.65
N GLU A 220 42.90 -52.57 10.09
CA GLU A 220 44.33 -52.38 9.66
C GLU A 220 44.52 -52.40 8.12
N ASP A 221 45.26 -51.51 7.44
CA ASP A 221 46.03 -50.33 7.88
C ASP A 221 46.51 -49.50 6.65
N GLU A 222 47.31 -48.46 6.91
CA GLU A 222 48.32 -47.83 6.04
C GLU A 222 47.94 -46.79 4.96
N ASP A 223 48.43 -45.58 5.24
CA ASP A 223 48.79 -44.49 4.34
C ASP A 223 49.72 -44.92 3.19
N ILE A 224 49.74 -44.17 2.08
CA ILE A 224 50.96 -43.90 1.28
C ILE A 224 50.83 -42.55 0.55
N ASP A 225 51.93 -41.79 0.61
CA ASP A 225 52.10 -40.44 0.07
C ASP A 225 52.39 -40.38 -1.44
N THR A 226 52.09 -39.22 -2.04
CA THR A 226 52.74 -38.61 -3.23
C THR A 226 52.71 -39.32 -4.60
N ILE A 227 52.35 -38.56 -5.65
CA ILE A 227 53.31 -37.99 -6.64
C ILE A 227 52.56 -37.07 -7.63
N SER A 228 53.21 -35.97 -8.00
CA SER A 228 52.73 -35.00 -9.01
C SER A 228 52.94 -35.51 -10.45
N ALA A 229 52.07 -35.13 -11.40
CA ALA A 229 52.43 -34.44 -12.67
C ALA A 229 51.34 -34.53 -13.77
N SER A 230 50.98 -33.36 -14.30
CA SER A 230 50.57 -33.05 -15.69
C SER A 230 50.20 -34.18 -16.67
N HIS A 231 48.99 -34.12 -17.22
CA HIS A 231 48.78 -34.42 -18.64
C HIS A 231 47.67 -33.58 -19.28
N GLU A 232 47.87 -33.28 -20.56
CA GLU A 232 46.90 -32.65 -21.47
C GLU A 232 45.95 -33.72 -22.04
N GLY A 233 44.78 -33.30 -22.53
CA GLY A 233 43.80 -34.17 -23.19
C GLY A 233 42.38 -33.61 -23.04
N SER A 234 41.95 -32.73 -23.95
CA SER A 234 41.16 -33.13 -25.13
C SER A 234 39.72 -33.50 -24.77
N GLU A 235 38.88 -32.46 -24.67
CA GLU A 235 37.44 -32.54 -24.51
C GLU A 235 36.78 -32.61 -25.90
N SER A 236 35.78 -33.48 -26.07
CA SER A 236 35.19 -33.74 -27.38
C SER A 236 33.77 -34.29 -27.26
N VAL A 237 32.81 -33.67 -27.99
CA VAL A 237 31.43 -34.16 -28.21
C VAL A 237 30.61 -34.07 -26.89
N GLU A 238 29.39 -33.54 -26.84
CA GLU A 238 28.21 -33.92 -27.62
C GLU A 238 27.42 -32.73 -28.21
N GLU A 239 26.91 -32.94 -29.41
CA GLU A 239 25.89 -32.12 -30.07
C GLU A 239 24.52 -32.64 -29.62
N GLU A 240 23.64 -31.78 -29.09
CA GLU A 240 22.23 -32.13 -28.87
C GLU A 240 21.37 -31.60 -30.02
N GLU A 241 20.51 -32.47 -30.54
CA GLU A 241 19.67 -32.24 -31.72
C GLU A 241 18.42 -31.42 -31.35
N GLU A 242 18.14 -30.32 -32.06
CA GLU A 242 16.86 -29.62 -31.97
C GLU A 242 15.81 -30.34 -32.85
N GLU A 243 14.87 -31.05 -32.25
CA GLU A 243 13.71 -31.61 -32.96
C GLU A 243 12.67 -30.52 -33.28
N GLU A 244 12.44 -30.27 -34.56
CA GLU A 244 11.34 -29.46 -35.08
C GLU A 244 10.02 -30.25 -35.03
N GLU A 245 9.01 -29.81 -34.26
CA GLU A 245 7.62 -30.24 -34.45
C GLU A 245 6.79 -29.14 -35.13
N GLU A 246 6.61 -29.29 -36.44
CA GLU A 246 5.47 -28.69 -37.14
C GLU A 246 4.16 -29.32 -36.64
N VAL A 247 3.18 -28.49 -36.28
CA VAL A 247 1.76 -28.89 -36.37
C VAL A 247 1.01 -27.80 -37.13
N VAL A 248 0.46 -28.20 -38.27
CA VAL A 248 -0.28 -27.41 -39.24
C VAL A 248 -1.70 -27.98 -39.34
N ASP A 249 -2.62 -27.19 -39.91
CA ASP A 249 -4.04 -27.49 -40.20
C ASP A 249 -5.03 -27.49 -39.01
N ASN A 250 -6.29 -27.06 -39.14
CA ASN A 250 -6.95 -26.10 -40.06
C ASN A 250 -8.36 -25.80 -39.49
N ASP A 251 -9.01 -24.80 -40.09
CA ASP A 251 -10.47 -24.63 -40.26
C ASP A 251 -11.45 -24.90 -39.09
N ASP A 252 -12.27 -23.88 -38.79
CA ASP A 252 -13.72 -23.97 -38.99
C ASP A 252 -14.36 -22.58 -38.80
N GLU A 253 -14.78 -21.96 -39.91
CA GLU A 253 -15.73 -20.85 -39.93
C GLU A 253 -17.14 -21.43 -39.97
N GLU A 254 -18.01 -21.13 -38.99
CA GLU A 254 -19.46 -21.28 -39.16
C GLU A 254 -20.20 -20.04 -38.65
N ASP A 255 -20.95 -19.42 -39.56
CA ASP A 255 -21.99 -18.43 -39.29
C ASP A 255 -23.21 -19.09 -38.63
N GLU A 256 -23.87 -18.41 -37.69
CA GLU A 256 -25.31 -18.65 -37.44
C GLU A 256 -26.09 -17.33 -37.35
N GLU A 257 -27.09 -17.22 -38.23
CA GLU A 257 -28.02 -16.10 -38.32
C GLU A 257 -29.20 -16.21 -37.31
N GLU A 258 -29.92 -15.10 -37.21
CA GLU A 258 -31.26 -14.89 -36.64
C GLU A 258 -32.10 -16.08 -36.13
N GLU A 259 -32.74 -15.89 -34.95
CA GLU A 259 -34.20 -16.15 -34.89
C GLU A 259 -34.93 -15.24 -33.88
N GLN A 260 -35.84 -14.40 -34.37
CA GLN A 260 -36.89 -13.77 -33.54
C GLN A 260 -38.12 -14.67 -33.51
N VAL A 261 -38.54 -15.15 -32.32
CA VAL A 261 -39.84 -15.83 -32.19
C VAL A 261 -40.67 -15.21 -31.07
N THR A 262 -41.79 -14.60 -31.48
CA THR A 262 -42.88 -14.19 -30.59
C THR A 262 -43.77 -15.38 -30.24
N LYS A 263 -44.32 -15.42 -29.02
CA LYS A 263 -45.65 -16.01 -28.80
C LYS A 263 -46.32 -15.61 -27.49
N THR A 264 -47.51 -15.03 -27.66
CA THR A 264 -48.61 -15.00 -26.69
C THR A 264 -49.12 -16.41 -26.38
N THR A 265 -49.64 -16.63 -25.17
CA THR A 265 -50.92 -17.34 -24.96
C THR A 265 -51.45 -17.22 -23.54
N ASP A 266 -52.77 -17.27 -23.46
CA ASP A 266 -53.67 -16.94 -22.36
C ASP A 266 -53.63 -17.80 -21.09
N ASN A 267 -54.00 -17.16 -19.97
CA ASN A 267 -55.08 -17.52 -19.02
C ASN A 267 -55.80 -18.90 -19.16
N PRO A 268 -56.37 -19.50 -18.08
CA PRO A 268 -57.15 -18.75 -17.07
C PRO A 268 -57.18 -19.26 -15.60
N SER A 269 -57.72 -18.39 -14.74
CA SER A 269 -58.67 -18.68 -13.63
C SER A 269 -58.30 -19.58 -12.43
N SER A 270 -58.39 -18.98 -11.23
CA SER A 270 -59.13 -19.58 -10.10
C SER A 270 -59.57 -18.51 -9.10
N SER A 271 -60.88 -18.47 -8.81
CA SER A 271 -61.55 -17.52 -7.94
C SER A 271 -61.36 -17.79 -6.43
N ARG A 272 -61.49 -16.75 -5.61
CA ARG A 272 -62.13 -16.86 -4.29
C ARG A 272 -62.78 -15.54 -3.85
N GLN A 273 -63.95 -15.62 -3.24
CA GLN A 273 -64.87 -14.51 -2.97
C GLN A 273 -64.87 -14.07 -1.50
N GLY A 274 -65.34 -12.83 -1.29
CA GLY A 274 -66.08 -12.38 -0.09
C GLY A 274 -65.27 -11.61 0.95
N SER A 275 -65.85 -10.66 1.70
CA SER A 275 -67.16 -9.97 1.61
C SER A 275 -67.24 -8.91 2.74
N GLU A 276 -68.32 -8.09 2.75
CA GLU A 276 -68.71 -7.13 3.82
C GLU A 276 -67.91 -5.80 3.81
N ASN A 277 -68.49 -4.64 3.46
CA ASN A 277 -69.67 -3.88 3.95
C ASN A 277 -69.34 -2.93 5.12
N VAL A 278 -69.59 -1.63 4.93
CA VAL A 278 -70.57 -0.78 5.68
C VAL A 278 -70.50 0.66 5.12
N ASP A 279 -71.65 1.33 5.12
CA ASP A 279 -71.97 2.61 4.47
C ASP A 279 -71.66 3.87 5.33
N GLU A 280 -72.27 5.01 4.93
CA GLU A 280 -72.43 6.30 5.65
C GLU A 280 -71.23 7.29 5.55
N GLU A 281 -71.41 8.60 5.27
CA GLU A 281 -72.60 9.37 4.81
C GLU A 281 -72.17 10.70 4.13
N GLU A 282 -73.16 11.45 3.67
CA GLU A 282 -73.14 12.69 2.86
C GLU A 282 -72.36 13.90 3.44
N GLU A 283 -71.83 14.78 2.57
CA GLU A 283 -72.34 16.17 2.44
C GLU A 283 -71.86 16.87 1.16
N GLU A 284 -72.69 17.79 0.64
CA GLU A 284 -72.48 18.54 -0.62
C GLU A 284 -71.92 19.97 -0.39
N ASP A 285 -71.06 20.45 -1.30
CA ASP A 285 -71.18 21.77 -1.99
C ASP A 285 -69.91 22.01 -2.85
N LYS A 286 -69.93 22.16 -4.19
CA LYS A 286 -70.48 23.28 -5.01
C LYS A 286 -69.82 24.59 -4.56
N TRP A 287 -68.99 25.30 -5.33
CA TRP A 287 -69.14 26.02 -6.61
C TRP A 287 -67.69 26.46 -7.00
N ALA A 288 -67.27 26.82 -8.21
CA ALA A 288 -67.73 26.73 -9.60
C ALA A 288 -66.55 27.20 -10.51
N VAL A 289 -66.50 26.78 -11.79
CA VAL A 289 -66.07 27.57 -12.99
C VAL A 289 -64.69 28.29 -12.92
N GLU A 290 -63.69 28.11 -13.80
CA GLU A 290 -63.69 27.90 -15.26
C GLU A 290 -62.27 27.50 -15.72
N THR A 291 -62.11 26.52 -16.62
CA THR A 291 -60.91 26.41 -17.48
C THR A 291 -61.30 25.77 -18.81
N THR A 292 -61.47 26.60 -19.83
CA THR A 292 -61.54 26.17 -21.24
C THR A 292 -60.15 25.86 -21.76
N GLU A 293 -59.97 24.67 -22.31
CA GLU A 293 -58.91 24.41 -23.31
C GLU A 293 -59.09 25.33 -24.52
N PRO A 294 -58.01 25.63 -25.24
CA PRO A 294 -58.03 25.20 -26.64
C PRO A 294 -56.75 24.47 -27.07
N ALA A 295 -56.90 23.70 -28.15
CA ALA A 295 -55.84 22.93 -28.79
C ALA A 295 -54.62 23.78 -29.18
N ILE A 296 -53.44 23.17 -29.08
CA ILE A 296 -52.22 23.65 -29.71
C ILE A 296 -52.01 22.82 -30.98
N GLU A 297 -52.14 23.47 -32.13
CA GLU A 297 -51.72 22.92 -33.42
C GLU A 297 -50.20 22.82 -33.48
N SER A 298 -49.72 21.84 -34.25
CA SER A 298 -48.31 21.61 -34.53
C SER A 298 -47.65 22.82 -35.20
N VAL A 299 -46.58 23.33 -34.59
CA VAL A 299 -45.61 24.24 -35.23
C VAL A 299 -44.22 23.62 -35.10
N GLU A 300 -43.91 22.72 -36.02
CA GLU A 300 -42.55 22.55 -36.50
C GLU A 300 -42.28 23.65 -37.56
N GLU A 301 -41.01 23.96 -37.87
CA GLU A 301 -40.58 24.95 -38.88
C GLU A 301 -40.69 26.46 -38.56
N VAL A 302 -40.20 26.94 -37.40
CA VAL A 302 -39.48 28.24 -37.33
C VAL A 302 -38.41 28.20 -36.23
N GLU A 303 -37.12 28.29 -36.59
CA GLU A 303 -35.96 28.87 -35.85
C GLU A 303 -34.63 28.27 -36.34
N GLU A 304 -34.25 28.51 -37.62
CA GLU A 304 -32.92 28.18 -38.16
C GLU A 304 -32.12 29.41 -38.65
N GLU A 305 -32.63 30.64 -38.47
CA GLU A 305 -31.90 31.87 -38.81
C GLU A 305 -31.42 32.63 -37.56
N CYS A 306 -30.18 33.12 -37.63
CA CYS A 306 -29.51 34.02 -36.66
C CYS A 306 -28.93 33.41 -35.36
N ILE A 307 -28.03 32.42 -35.46
CA ILE A 307 -26.90 32.25 -34.52
C ILE A 307 -25.57 32.37 -35.28
N SER A 308 -25.26 33.59 -35.74
CA SER A 308 -24.02 33.88 -36.48
C SER A 308 -23.25 35.07 -35.88
N GLU A 309 -23.12 35.13 -34.56
CA GLU A 309 -22.17 36.05 -33.89
C GLU A 309 -21.84 35.54 -32.47
N ILE A 310 -20.62 35.86 -32.00
CA ILE A 310 -20.00 35.33 -30.76
C ILE A 310 -19.56 33.85 -30.86
N THR A 311 -18.67 33.55 -31.81
CA THR A 311 -17.70 32.44 -31.65
C THR A 311 -16.63 32.85 -30.63
N GLY A 312 -17.01 32.92 -29.36
CA GLY A 312 -16.08 33.15 -28.24
C GLY A 312 -15.33 31.88 -27.88
N GLN A 313 -14.02 31.99 -27.65
CA GLN A 313 -13.24 30.90 -27.08
C GLN A 313 -13.61 30.75 -25.59
N VAL A 314 -14.00 29.54 -25.18
CA VAL A 314 -14.38 29.27 -23.79
C VAL A 314 -13.38 28.31 -23.16
N VAL A 315 -12.82 28.72 -22.02
CA VAL A 315 -11.93 27.90 -21.18
C VAL A 315 -12.79 27.10 -20.20
N PHE A 316 -12.47 25.81 -20.07
CA PHE A 316 -13.05 24.85 -19.14
C PHE A 316 -11.95 24.20 -18.30
N SER A 317 -12.32 23.73 -17.11
CA SER A 317 -11.42 23.02 -16.19
C SER A 317 -12.07 21.71 -15.78
N LEU A 318 -11.34 20.60 -15.85
CA LEU A 318 -11.81 19.27 -15.48
C LEU A 318 -10.77 18.56 -14.62
N ARG A 319 -11.22 17.79 -13.63
CA ARG A 319 -10.36 17.09 -12.67
C ARG A 319 -10.26 15.60 -13.00
N LEU A 320 -9.04 15.08 -13.02
CA LEU A 320 -8.68 13.71 -13.37
C LEU A 320 -8.01 13.02 -12.18
N ASP A 321 -8.43 11.82 -11.82
CA ASP A 321 -7.66 10.92 -10.94
C ASP A 321 -6.52 10.28 -11.73
N VAL A 322 -5.46 11.08 -11.92
CA VAL A 322 -4.19 10.75 -12.58
C VAL A 322 -3.11 11.52 -11.82
N ASP A 323 -2.01 10.85 -11.47
CA ASP A 323 -0.84 11.50 -10.89
C ASP A 323 0.02 12.15 -11.99
N CYS A 324 -0.03 13.49 -12.11
CA CYS A 324 0.84 14.22 -13.05
C CYS A 324 2.23 14.59 -12.49
N VAL A 325 2.52 14.27 -11.22
CA VAL A 325 3.88 14.42 -10.65
C VAL A 325 4.81 13.39 -11.28
N GLY A 326 4.30 12.20 -11.62
CA GLY A 326 5.01 11.17 -12.39
C GLY A 326 5.33 11.54 -13.84
N TYR A 327 4.72 12.60 -14.41
CA TYR A 327 4.91 13.01 -15.80
C TYR A 327 5.54 14.41 -15.90
N PRO A 328 6.87 14.52 -16.10
CA PRO A 328 7.55 15.81 -16.27
C PRO A 328 6.92 16.69 -17.36
N PRO A 329 6.97 18.04 -17.23
CA PRO A 329 6.34 18.97 -18.20
C PRO A 329 6.68 18.70 -19.67
N ASP A 330 7.91 18.28 -19.94
CA ASP A 330 8.46 18.03 -21.27
C ASP A 330 8.53 16.53 -21.64
N SER A 331 7.86 15.66 -20.88
CA SER A 331 7.83 14.21 -21.15
C SER A 331 6.89 13.83 -22.30
N SER A 332 7.28 12.80 -23.06
CA SER A 332 6.45 12.17 -24.10
C SER A 332 5.10 11.70 -23.57
N GLU A 333 5.09 11.20 -22.35
CA GLU A 333 3.94 10.67 -21.63
C GLU A 333 2.93 11.77 -21.33
N ARG A 334 3.39 12.97 -20.91
CA ARG A 334 2.53 14.13 -20.71
C ARG A 334 2.00 14.71 -22.02
N ALA A 335 2.78 14.63 -23.10
CA ALA A 335 2.30 15.00 -24.44
C ALA A 335 1.21 14.03 -24.92
N ASN A 336 1.42 12.72 -24.81
CA ASN A 336 0.41 11.71 -25.15
C ASN A 336 -0.87 11.87 -24.31
N LEU A 337 -0.75 12.11 -23.00
CA LEU A 337 -1.89 12.42 -22.12
C LEU A 337 -2.68 13.65 -22.59
N ARG A 338 -1.97 14.71 -23.00
CA ARG A 338 -2.56 15.95 -23.51
C ARG A 338 -3.38 15.71 -24.78
N ASP A 339 -2.79 15.00 -25.73
CA ASP A 339 -3.36 14.78 -27.06
C ASP A 339 -4.53 13.79 -27.00
N ASN A 340 -4.42 12.71 -26.22
CA ASN A 340 -5.50 11.75 -25.97
C ASN A 340 -6.69 12.42 -25.27
N PHE A 341 -6.45 13.22 -24.22
CA PHE A 341 -7.53 13.94 -23.54
C PHE A 341 -8.27 14.91 -24.47
N ALA A 342 -7.53 15.65 -25.30
CA ALA A 342 -8.14 16.54 -26.30
C ALA A 342 -8.99 15.76 -27.33
N ALA A 343 -8.51 14.60 -27.77
CA ALA A 343 -9.26 13.72 -28.66
C ALA A 343 -10.54 13.17 -28.01
N ASP A 344 -10.50 12.79 -26.73
CA ASP A 344 -11.64 12.24 -25.99
C ASP A 344 -12.74 13.28 -25.76
N VAL A 345 -12.36 14.48 -25.32
CA VAL A 345 -13.28 15.62 -25.22
C VAL A 345 -13.85 15.99 -26.59
N SER A 346 -13.02 16.02 -27.65
CA SER A 346 -13.51 16.28 -29.01
C SER A 346 -14.52 15.21 -29.45
N ARG A 347 -14.25 13.92 -29.19
CA ARG A 347 -15.17 12.80 -29.48
C ARG A 347 -16.54 12.97 -28.82
N VAL A 348 -16.61 13.34 -27.54
CA VAL A 348 -17.89 13.61 -26.84
C VAL A 348 -18.65 14.81 -27.43
N LEU A 349 -17.95 15.78 -28.00
CA LEU A 349 -18.55 16.99 -28.54
C LEU A 349 -18.90 16.90 -30.04
N LYS A 350 -18.51 15.83 -30.75
CA LYS A 350 -18.71 15.63 -32.21
C LYS A 350 -20.16 15.67 -32.68
N ASP A 351 -21.14 15.38 -31.83
CA ASP A 351 -22.58 15.46 -32.16
C ASP A 351 -23.11 16.91 -32.21
N SER A 352 -22.22 17.88 -32.38
CA SER A 352 -22.51 19.31 -32.51
C SER A 352 -22.20 19.72 -33.95
N ALA A 353 -22.78 20.81 -34.47
CA ALA A 353 -22.69 21.18 -35.89
C ALA A 353 -21.29 21.70 -36.31
N GLY A 354 -20.30 20.82 -36.31
CA GLY A 354 -18.89 21.08 -36.59
C GLY A 354 -17.98 20.24 -35.69
N THR A 355 -16.79 19.87 -36.16
CA THR A 355 -15.78 19.20 -35.32
C THR A 355 -15.12 20.23 -34.40
N PRO A 356 -15.33 20.17 -33.08
CA PRO A 356 -14.78 21.18 -32.17
C PRO A 356 -13.28 20.97 -31.99
N THR A 357 -12.51 22.05 -32.18
CA THR A 357 -11.10 22.10 -31.80
C THR A 357 -11.02 22.18 -30.28
N VAL A 358 -10.40 21.16 -29.67
CA VAL A 358 -10.12 21.14 -28.24
C VAL A 358 -8.61 21.34 -28.05
N ARG A 359 -8.23 22.30 -27.22
CA ARG A 359 -6.84 22.61 -26.92
C ARG A 359 -6.62 22.58 -25.41
N VAL A 360 -5.82 21.64 -24.92
CA VAL A 360 -5.38 21.67 -23.51
C VAL A 360 -4.42 22.84 -23.31
N VAL A 361 -4.76 23.70 -22.35
CA VAL A 361 -4.01 24.90 -21.96
C VAL A 361 -2.98 24.55 -20.89
N ASP A 362 -3.41 23.84 -19.84
CA ASP A 362 -2.56 23.46 -18.71
C ASP A 362 -2.94 22.07 -18.17
N ILE A 363 -1.96 21.40 -17.57
CA ILE A 363 -2.10 20.14 -16.83
C ILE A 363 -1.30 20.34 -15.55
N ARG A 364 -1.93 20.33 -14.38
CA ARG A 364 -1.28 20.65 -13.10
C ARG A 364 -1.87 19.82 -11.95
N PRO A 365 -1.12 19.54 -10.87
CA PRO A 365 -1.68 18.90 -9.70
C PRO A 365 -2.84 19.72 -9.13
N ALA A 366 -3.86 19.05 -8.61
CA ALA A 366 -4.96 19.72 -7.96
C ALA A 366 -4.49 20.35 -6.65
N VAL A 367 -5.00 21.55 -6.38
CA VAL A 367 -4.77 22.21 -5.09
C VAL A 367 -5.34 21.31 -3.99
N ASP A 368 -4.52 21.02 -2.98
CA ASP A 368 -4.77 20.13 -1.84
C ASP A 368 -4.84 18.62 -2.14
N LEU A 369 -4.64 18.15 -3.39
CA LEU A 369 -4.65 16.72 -3.76
C LEU A 369 -3.58 16.45 -4.86
N ASP A 370 -2.38 16.05 -4.44
CA ASP A 370 -1.22 15.80 -5.32
C ASP A 370 -1.37 14.60 -6.27
N TRP A 371 -2.12 13.58 -5.84
CA TRP A 371 -2.53 12.44 -6.65
C TRP A 371 -3.62 12.75 -7.70
N LEU A 372 -4.25 13.92 -7.63
CA LEU A 372 -5.30 14.35 -8.54
C LEU A 372 -4.73 15.43 -9.49
N THR A 373 -5.12 15.40 -10.76
CA THR A 373 -4.70 16.37 -11.78
C THR A 373 -5.86 17.27 -12.20
N ILE A 374 -5.61 18.55 -12.43
CA ILE A 374 -6.51 19.48 -13.12
C ILE A 374 -6.00 19.66 -14.54
N VAL A 375 -6.89 19.46 -15.50
CA VAL A 375 -6.66 19.78 -16.92
C VAL A 375 -7.54 20.98 -17.28
N ASP A 376 -6.89 22.08 -17.62
CA ASP A 376 -7.52 23.29 -18.14
C ASP A 376 -7.45 23.25 -19.66
N PHE A 377 -8.57 23.43 -20.36
CA PHE A 377 -8.67 23.32 -21.81
C PHE A 377 -9.64 24.32 -22.44
N GLU A 378 -9.34 24.72 -23.67
CA GLU A 378 -10.15 25.61 -24.51
C GLU A 378 -10.95 24.77 -25.52
N VAL A 379 -12.20 25.16 -25.77
CA VAL A 379 -13.01 24.63 -26.88
C VAL A 379 -13.38 25.78 -27.81
N GLU A 380 -13.12 25.60 -29.10
CA GLU A 380 -13.53 26.54 -30.15
C GLU A 380 -14.82 26.09 -30.85
N CYS A 381 -15.53 27.05 -31.44
CA CYS A 381 -16.67 26.85 -32.34
C CYS A 381 -17.95 26.19 -31.75
N VAL A 382 -18.12 26.11 -30.43
CA VAL A 382 -19.36 25.61 -29.80
C VAL A 382 -19.79 26.51 -28.64
N PRO A 383 -21.10 26.87 -28.51
CA PRO A 383 -21.60 27.62 -27.36
C PRO A 383 -21.30 26.91 -26.03
N GLY A 384 -20.74 27.65 -25.07
CA GLY A 384 -20.19 27.04 -23.84
C GLY A 384 -21.20 26.24 -23.00
N GLU A 385 -22.49 26.61 -23.03
CA GLU A 385 -23.55 25.85 -22.36
C GLU A 385 -23.81 24.47 -22.98
N VAL A 386 -23.64 24.33 -24.30
CA VAL A 386 -23.82 23.06 -25.02
C VAL A 386 -22.66 22.12 -24.69
N VAL A 387 -21.43 22.66 -24.68
CA VAL A 387 -20.22 21.95 -24.22
C VAL A 387 -20.41 21.47 -22.78
N ALA A 388 -20.83 22.37 -21.88
CA ALA A 388 -21.04 22.07 -20.48
C ALA A 388 -22.08 20.94 -20.26
N LYS A 389 -23.24 21.02 -20.92
CA LYS A 389 -24.30 19.99 -20.82
C LYS A 389 -23.85 18.64 -21.37
N LYS A 390 -23.15 18.60 -22.51
CA LYS A 390 -22.65 17.34 -23.11
C LYS A 390 -21.57 16.70 -22.26
N LEU A 391 -20.60 17.48 -21.76
CA LEU A 391 -19.58 16.96 -20.85
C LEU A 391 -20.21 16.49 -19.53
N GLN A 392 -21.15 17.23 -18.95
CA GLN A 392 -21.87 16.79 -17.76
C GLN A 392 -22.63 15.47 -17.97
N ALA A 393 -23.28 15.29 -19.12
CA ALA A 393 -23.95 14.04 -19.46
C ALA A 393 -22.96 12.88 -19.59
N ALA A 394 -21.85 13.06 -20.31
CA ALA A 394 -20.81 12.04 -20.46
C ALA A 394 -20.11 11.70 -19.13
N LEU A 395 -19.88 12.69 -18.26
CA LEU A 395 -19.34 12.47 -16.90
C LEU A 395 -20.34 11.80 -15.94
N SER A 396 -21.64 11.81 -16.27
CA SER A 396 -22.66 11.10 -15.50
C SER A 396 -22.87 9.66 -15.99
N ASP A 397 -22.32 9.29 -17.16
CA ASP A 397 -22.39 7.96 -17.75
C ASP A 397 -21.03 7.26 -17.68
N THR A 398 -20.93 6.26 -16.82
CA THR A 398 -19.73 5.41 -16.67
C THR A 398 -19.37 4.58 -17.92
N GLY A 399 -20.27 4.49 -18.91
CA GLY A 399 -20.01 3.88 -20.21
C GLY A 399 -19.48 4.85 -21.26
N SER A 400 -19.35 6.14 -20.95
CA SER A 400 -18.96 7.16 -21.94
C SER A 400 -17.48 7.06 -22.34
N ILE A 401 -17.16 7.68 -23.48
CA ILE A 401 -15.80 7.76 -24.02
C ILE A 401 -14.81 8.44 -23.04
N ILE A 402 -15.27 9.25 -22.08
CA ILE A 402 -14.37 9.85 -21.08
C ILE A 402 -13.92 8.82 -20.02
N TYR A 403 -14.76 7.82 -19.70
CA TYR A 403 -14.38 6.74 -18.78
C TYR A 403 -13.72 5.55 -19.50
N ALA A 404 -14.06 5.33 -20.77
CA ALA A 404 -13.58 4.21 -21.59
C ALA A 404 -12.45 4.58 -22.58
N GLY A 405 -12.03 5.85 -22.61
CA GLY A 405 -10.97 6.36 -23.48
C GLY A 405 -9.56 6.02 -22.98
N ASP A 406 -8.55 6.48 -23.72
CA ASP A 406 -7.14 6.21 -23.41
C ASP A 406 -6.68 6.98 -22.15
N VAL A 407 -7.46 7.97 -21.71
CA VAL A 407 -7.29 8.66 -20.42
C VAL A 407 -8.32 8.12 -19.42
N THR A 408 -8.07 6.91 -18.88
CA THR A 408 -8.90 6.29 -17.83
C THR A 408 -8.75 6.98 -16.47
N ALA A 409 -9.09 8.26 -16.41
CA ALA A 409 -9.17 9.03 -15.19
C ALA A 409 -10.53 8.80 -14.51
N PHE A 410 -10.54 8.43 -13.24
CA PHE A 410 -11.76 8.58 -12.45
C PHE A 410 -12.02 10.09 -12.26
N VAL A 411 -12.97 10.63 -13.01
CA VAL A 411 -13.39 12.02 -12.84
C VAL A 411 -14.21 12.12 -11.55
N ASP A 412 -13.72 12.88 -10.57
CA ASP A 412 -14.46 13.16 -9.34
C ASP A 412 -15.67 14.06 -9.62
N CYS A 413 -16.81 13.40 -9.83
CA CYS A 413 -18.10 14.04 -10.05
C CYS A 413 -18.73 14.62 -8.76
N GLU A 414 -18.23 14.31 -7.56
CA GLU A 414 -18.75 14.87 -6.30
C GLU A 414 -18.31 16.34 -6.07
N HIS A 415 -17.24 16.78 -6.74
CA HIS A 415 -16.78 18.19 -6.76
C HIS A 415 -17.06 18.91 -8.09
N GLY A 416 -17.80 18.28 -9.01
CA GLY A 416 -18.05 18.81 -10.35
C GLY A 416 -19.04 19.99 -10.40
N LEU A 417 -18.86 20.83 -11.43
CA LEU A 417 -19.80 21.86 -11.91
C LEU A 417 -19.85 23.21 -11.15
N GLU A 418 -18.73 23.92 -11.18
CA GLU A 418 -18.76 25.35 -11.53
C GLU A 418 -18.17 25.55 -12.94
N LEU A 419 -18.89 25.10 -13.98
CA LEU A 419 -18.56 25.43 -15.38
C LEU A 419 -18.97 26.89 -15.67
N ARG A 420 -18.23 27.85 -15.09
CA ARG A 420 -18.45 29.28 -15.28
C ARG A 420 -17.55 29.83 -16.39
N PRO A 421 -18.06 30.62 -17.35
CA PRO A 421 -17.22 31.40 -18.25
C PRO A 421 -16.30 32.34 -17.45
N ALA A 422 -15.01 32.40 -17.80
CA ALA A 422 -13.94 32.97 -16.95
C ALA A 422 -13.97 34.51 -16.74
N ALA A 423 -15.07 35.19 -17.04
CA ALA A 423 -15.17 36.65 -17.12
C ALA A 423 -15.05 37.40 -15.77
N ASP A 424 -15.23 36.73 -14.63
CA ASP A 424 -15.37 37.38 -13.31
C ASP A 424 -14.18 37.18 -12.35
N THR A 425 -13.05 36.65 -12.82
CA THR A 425 -11.88 36.34 -11.95
C THR A 425 -11.00 37.58 -11.67
N VAL A 426 -11.57 38.62 -11.06
CA VAL A 426 -10.84 39.84 -10.71
C VAL A 426 -9.97 39.66 -9.46
N LEU A 427 -8.66 39.79 -9.66
CA LEU A 427 -7.60 40.12 -8.69
C LEU A 427 -8.07 40.62 -7.31
N ARG A 428 -7.80 39.81 -6.27
CA ARG A 428 -7.58 40.30 -4.89
C ARG A 428 -6.43 39.56 -4.19
N SER A 429 -5.22 39.95 -4.53
CA SER A 429 -4.11 39.92 -3.57
C SER A 429 -4.24 41.13 -2.64
N GLU A 430 -4.24 40.93 -1.32
CA GLU A 430 -3.44 41.71 -0.36
C GLU A 430 -3.64 41.29 1.12
N THR A 431 -2.55 40.83 1.74
CA THR A 431 -2.26 40.84 3.19
C THR A 431 -3.29 40.30 4.21
N ARG A 432 -2.92 39.22 4.90
CA ARG A 432 -2.51 39.26 6.33
C ARG A 432 -1.81 37.96 6.79
N ALA A 433 -1.20 38.01 7.97
CA ALA A 433 -0.04 37.19 8.32
C ALA A 433 -0.31 35.81 8.93
N ALA A 434 0.65 34.90 8.74
CA ALA A 434 0.99 33.75 9.59
C ALA A 434 -0.14 32.74 9.91
N LEU A 435 -0.59 32.06 8.86
CA LEU A 435 -1.09 30.68 8.97
C LEU A 435 0.10 29.70 8.87
N SER A 436 -0.17 28.38 8.85
CA SER A 436 0.86 27.33 8.72
C SER A 436 1.91 27.65 7.64
N PRO A 437 3.21 27.31 7.82
CA PRO A 437 4.19 27.42 6.74
C PRO A 437 3.81 26.60 5.49
N GLU A 438 2.90 25.62 5.65
CA GLU A 438 2.28 24.87 4.57
C GLU A 438 1.01 25.59 4.02
N PRO A 439 0.99 25.98 2.73
CA PRO A 439 -0.11 26.75 2.14
C PRO A 439 -1.48 26.05 2.13
N ALA A 440 -1.51 24.72 2.03
CA ALA A 440 -2.75 23.93 2.01
C ALA A 440 -3.50 24.02 3.36
N VAL A 441 -2.78 23.83 4.47
CA VAL A 441 -3.32 23.99 5.83
C VAL A 441 -3.79 25.43 6.05
N ALA A 442 -3.08 26.43 5.52
CA ALA A 442 -3.52 27.82 5.56
C ALA A 442 -4.86 28.05 4.83
N ALA A 443 -5.02 27.51 3.61
CA ALA A 443 -6.24 27.65 2.81
C ALA A 443 -7.45 26.94 3.44
N ILE A 444 -7.27 25.73 3.96
CA ILE A 444 -8.32 24.99 4.68
C ILE A 444 -8.75 25.76 5.94
N LEU A 445 -7.80 26.31 6.70
CA LEU A 445 -8.13 27.10 7.89
C LEU A 445 -8.89 28.39 7.55
N LEU A 446 -8.50 29.11 6.49
CA LEU A 446 -9.26 30.26 5.98
C LEU A 446 -10.70 29.87 5.61
N ARG A 447 -10.89 28.74 4.92
CA ARG A 447 -12.21 28.27 4.48
C ARG A 447 -13.17 27.93 5.63
N TYR A 448 -12.63 27.47 6.78
CA TYR A 448 -13.45 27.08 7.94
C TYR A 448 -13.47 28.11 9.10
N ALA A 449 -12.56 29.10 9.11
CA ALA A 449 -12.54 30.15 10.13
C ALA A 449 -13.57 31.26 9.88
N GLY A 450 -13.89 31.56 8.62
CA GLY A 450 -14.61 32.79 8.25
C GLY A 450 -13.74 34.01 8.57
N ASP A 451 -14.34 35.06 9.15
CA ASP A 451 -13.61 36.28 9.56
C ASP A 451 -12.70 36.09 10.80
N ARG A 452 -12.67 34.90 11.40
CA ARG A 452 -11.92 34.62 12.65
C ARG A 452 -10.43 34.49 12.41
N THR A 453 -9.62 35.04 13.30
CA THR A 453 -8.17 34.90 13.21
C THR A 453 -7.70 33.47 13.54
N ALA A 454 -6.49 33.12 13.09
CA ALA A 454 -5.86 31.83 13.42
C ALA A 454 -5.75 31.58 14.94
N GLU A 455 -5.67 32.64 15.74
CA GLU A 455 -5.61 32.59 17.21
C GLU A 455 -6.97 32.31 17.86
N GLU A 456 -8.08 32.67 17.19
CA GLU A 456 -9.44 32.38 17.67
C GLU A 456 -9.86 30.92 17.39
N VAL A 457 -9.33 30.31 16.33
CA VAL A 457 -9.68 28.93 15.90
C VAL A 457 -8.69 27.87 16.40
N SER A 458 -7.73 28.25 17.24
CA SER A 458 -6.72 27.34 17.80
C SER A 458 -6.44 27.60 19.28
N PHE A 459 -5.79 26.65 19.93
CA PHE A 459 -5.25 26.78 21.27
C PHE A 459 -3.83 26.24 21.33
N ASN A 460 -3.03 26.71 22.29
CA ASN A 460 -1.66 26.23 22.45
C ASN A 460 -1.61 25.07 23.46
N VAL A 461 -0.67 24.15 23.22
CA VAL A 461 -0.16 23.18 24.19
C VAL A 461 1.36 23.24 24.20
N THR A 462 2.00 22.83 25.28
CA THR A 462 3.48 22.77 25.34
C THR A 462 3.97 21.34 25.18
N LEU A 463 4.66 21.07 24.08
CA LEU A 463 5.32 19.79 23.86
C LEU A 463 6.68 19.75 24.56
N ARG A 464 6.99 18.61 25.17
CA ARG A 464 8.22 18.34 25.89
C ARG A 464 8.94 17.14 25.29
N PHE A 465 10.20 17.33 24.91
CA PHE A 465 11.04 16.27 24.33
C PHE A 465 12.52 16.58 24.57
N GLY A 466 13.30 15.60 25.02
CA GLY A 466 14.75 15.76 25.25
C GLY A 466 15.12 16.96 26.14
N GLY A 467 14.31 17.25 27.17
CA GLY A 467 14.47 18.43 28.05
C GLY A 467 14.07 19.78 27.42
N ARG A 468 13.76 19.82 26.12
CA ARG A 468 13.28 21.02 25.42
C ARG A 468 11.77 21.19 25.62
N ARG A 469 11.32 22.44 25.60
CA ARG A 469 9.91 22.85 25.64
C ARG A 469 9.57 23.66 24.39
N ARG A 470 8.50 23.31 23.70
CA ARG A 470 8.06 23.97 22.45
C ARG A 470 6.56 24.23 22.51
N GLN A 471 6.12 25.41 22.08
CA GLN A 471 4.70 25.68 21.92
C GLN A 471 4.20 25.02 20.63
N PHE A 472 3.07 24.35 20.71
CA PHE A 472 2.40 23.66 19.62
C PHE A 472 0.96 24.17 19.52
N ARG A 473 0.55 24.58 18.31
CA ARG A 473 -0.77 25.16 18.06
C ARG A 473 -1.71 24.08 17.54
N VAL A 474 -2.81 23.86 18.24
CA VAL A 474 -3.81 22.82 17.98
C VAL A 474 -5.14 23.46 17.59
N LEU A 475 -5.83 22.92 16.59
CA LEU A 475 -7.12 23.42 16.16
C LEU A 475 -8.21 23.19 17.22
N ASP A 476 -9.00 24.22 17.52
CA ASP A 476 -9.94 24.18 18.64
C ASP A 476 -11.27 23.47 18.26
N PRO A 477 -11.58 22.29 18.83
CA PRO A 477 -12.78 21.51 18.51
C PRO A 477 -14.07 22.06 19.16
N PHE A 478 -13.99 23.15 19.91
CA PHE A 478 -15.15 23.94 20.36
C PHE A 478 -15.48 25.10 19.40
N VAL A 479 -14.51 25.52 18.57
CA VAL A 479 -14.66 26.63 17.61
C VAL A 479 -14.90 26.10 16.19
N LEU A 480 -14.20 25.02 15.82
CA LEU A 480 -14.29 24.35 14.53
C LEU A 480 -15.06 23.01 14.63
N ARG A 481 -15.43 22.43 13.49
CA ARG A 481 -16.05 21.09 13.45
C ARG A 481 -15.05 20.06 13.96
N ARG A 482 -15.38 19.33 15.03
CA ARG A 482 -14.53 18.27 15.64
C ARG A 482 -13.89 17.31 14.64
N SER A 483 -14.58 16.98 13.55
CA SER A 483 -14.10 16.11 12.47
C SER A 483 -12.89 16.65 11.68
N ALA A 484 -12.58 17.94 11.81
CA ALA A 484 -11.44 18.61 11.18
C ALA A 484 -10.32 18.94 12.19
N CYS A 485 -10.52 18.68 13.49
CA CYS A 485 -9.57 19.03 14.54
C CYS A 485 -8.74 17.80 14.93
N TRP A 486 -7.66 17.57 14.19
CA TRP A 486 -6.71 16.49 14.41
C TRP A 486 -5.31 17.05 14.65
N VAL A 487 -4.50 16.28 15.37
CA VAL A 487 -3.07 16.47 15.51
C VAL A 487 -2.40 15.34 14.77
N TRP A 488 -1.46 15.67 13.88
CA TRP A 488 -0.71 14.69 13.12
C TRP A 488 0.66 14.43 13.77
N PRO A 489 1.22 13.21 13.65
CA PRO A 489 2.58 12.91 14.10
C PRO A 489 3.61 13.87 13.50
N GLN A 490 3.48 14.22 12.22
CA GLN A 490 4.42 15.07 11.50
C GLN A 490 4.53 16.47 12.10
N ASP A 491 3.40 17.13 12.40
CA ASP A 491 3.38 18.46 13.03
C ASP A 491 4.08 18.44 14.41
N VAL A 492 3.90 17.33 15.15
CA VAL A 492 4.53 17.11 16.45
C VAL A 492 6.03 16.92 16.32
N LEU A 493 6.48 16.10 15.35
CA LEU A 493 7.91 15.91 15.01
C LEU A 493 8.57 17.23 14.63
N GLU A 494 7.96 17.97 13.71
CA GLU A 494 8.46 19.26 13.25
C GLU A 494 8.61 20.24 14.40
N THR A 495 7.61 20.28 15.30
CA THR A 495 7.59 21.18 16.46
C THR A 495 8.65 20.83 17.50
N ILE A 496 8.89 19.55 17.79
CA ILE A 496 9.99 19.14 18.70
C ILE A 496 11.38 19.22 18.05
N GLY A 497 11.43 19.39 16.72
CA GLY A 497 12.65 19.69 15.96
C GLY A 497 13.22 18.53 15.15
N PHE A 498 12.45 17.46 14.92
CA PHE A 498 12.76 16.49 13.87
C PHE A 498 12.25 17.04 12.54
N LYS A 499 13.16 17.34 11.61
CA LYS A 499 12.85 17.85 10.27
C LYS A 499 13.73 17.13 9.24
N GLY A 500 13.26 17.04 8.01
CA GLY A 500 14.01 16.43 6.92
C GLY A 500 14.30 14.95 7.17
N VAL A 501 15.56 14.55 7.00
CA VAL A 501 16.02 13.16 6.85
C VAL A 501 15.72 12.27 8.04
N SER A 502 15.68 12.80 9.26
CA SER A 502 15.37 12.02 10.46
C SER A 502 13.88 11.80 10.71
N ALA A 503 12.98 12.61 10.11
CA ALA A 503 11.54 12.50 10.37
C ALA A 503 10.93 11.13 9.96
N PRO A 504 11.26 10.52 8.80
CA PRO A 504 10.75 9.19 8.42
C PRO A 504 11.18 8.04 9.33
N TRP A 505 12.11 8.27 10.24
CA TRP A 505 12.69 7.27 11.15
C TRP A 505 12.26 7.47 12.61
N VAL A 506 11.34 8.40 12.91
CA VAL A 506 10.90 8.69 14.27
C VAL A 506 9.38 8.71 14.32
N ASP A 507 8.76 7.65 14.82
CA ASP A 507 7.29 7.57 14.92
C ASP A 507 6.82 8.23 16.22
N VAL A 508 5.86 9.17 16.18
CA VAL A 508 5.22 9.67 17.41
C VAL A 508 4.22 8.64 17.91
N VAL A 509 4.49 8.04 19.06
CA VAL A 509 3.66 6.98 19.64
C VAL A 509 2.50 7.58 20.44
N SER A 510 2.79 8.55 21.32
CA SER A 510 1.76 9.14 22.19
C SER A 510 2.17 10.48 22.81
N LEU A 511 1.18 11.24 23.28
CA LEU A 511 1.36 12.43 24.12
C LEU A 511 0.92 12.13 25.56
N THR A 512 1.83 12.28 26.54
CA THR A 512 1.52 12.03 27.97
C THR A 512 1.42 13.34 28.74
N PRO A 513 0.25 13.71 29.32
CA PRO A 513 0.06 15.02 29.96
C PRO A 513 0.84 15.15 31.27
N THR A 514 1.55 16.27 31.49
CA THR A 514 2.41 16.47 32.68
C THR A 514 1.93 17.56 33.65
N THR A 515 1.23 18.61 33.20
CA THR A 515 0.87 19.76 34.08
C THR A 515 -0.42 19.60 34.88
N LEU A 516 -1.17 18.51 34.73
CA LEU A 516 -2.53 18.41 35.27
C LEU A 516 -2.65 18.31 36.80
N GLY A 517 -1.54 18.36 37.56
CA GLY A 517 -1.51 18.06 39.00
C GLY A 517 -1.89 16.62 39.35
N LEU A 518 -2.22 15.81 38.34
CA LEU A 518 -2.39 14.38 38.44
C LEU A 518 -1.03 13.73 38.72
N ALA A 519 -1.01 12.77 39.64
CA ALA A 519 0.17 11.95 39.84
C ALA A 519 0.54 11.23 38.52
N PRO A 520 1.82 11.01 38.19
CA PRO A 520 2.22 10.47 36.88
C PRO A 520 1.57 9.13 36.51
N HIS A 521 1.21 8.30 37.48
CA HIS A 521 0.49 7.03 37.26
C HIS A 521 -0.99 7.20 36.85
N LEU A 522 -1.55 8.41 36.96
CA LEU A 522 -2.90 8.78 36.49
C LEU A 522 -2.86 9.52 35.15
N ALA A 523 -1.69 9.95 34.69
CA ALA A 523 -1.50 10.54 33.37
C ALA A 523 -1.54 9.43 32.31
N THR A 524 -2.73 9.15 31.78
CA THR A 524 -2.90 8.19 30.69
C THR A 524 -2.29 8.78 29.41
N ALA A 525 -1.39 8.02 28.77
CA ALA A 525 -0.82 8.41 27.48
C ALA A 525 -1.92 8.45 26.40
N LEU A 526 -1.86 9.46 25.52
CA LEU A 526 -2.80 9.65 24.42
C LEU A 526 -2.15 9.12 23.13
N PRO A 527 -2.47 7.90 22.67
CA PRO A 527 -1.81 7.29 21.52
C PRO A 527 -2.26 7.91 20.19
N PHE A 528 -1.33 8.02 19.25
CA PHE A 528 -1.67 8.21 17.84
C PHE A 528 -2.19 6.87 17.31
N THR A 529 -3.35 6.87 16.67
CA THR A 529 -4.02 5.64 16.21
C THR A 529 -4.43 5.76 14.74
N PRO A 530 -4.35 4.67 13.96
CA PRO A 530 -4.87 4.63 12.59
C PRO A 530 -6.33 5.07 12.54
N GLN A 531 -6.64 6.05 11.68
CA GLN A 531 -7.99 6.55 11.51
C GLN A 531 -8.60 6.01 10.21
N PRO A 532 -9.65 5.18 10.28
CA PRO A 532 -10.31 4.64 9.07
C PRO A 532 -10.83 5.73 8.12
N ARG A 533 -11.18 6.91 8.65
CA ARG A 533 -11.61 8.09 7.88
C ARG A 533 -10.50 8.65 6.96
N PHE A 534 -9.24 8.43 7.30
CA PHE A 534 -8.07 8.95 6.59
C PHE A 534 -7.26 7.80 5.99
N GLY A 535 -7.92 6.75 5.48
CA GLY A 535 -7.25 5.62 4.85
C GLY A 535 -6.31 4.82 5.77
N GLY A 536 -6.47 4.92 7.10
CA GLY A 536 -5.58 4.32 8.08
C GLY A 536 -4.44 5.22 8.56
N LEU A 537 -4.32 6.47 8.09
CA LEU A 537 -3.32 7.41 8.60
C LEU A 537 -3.46 7.62 10.11
N THR A 538 -2.33 7.62 10.81
CA THR A 538 -2.27 7.78 12.26
C THR A 538 -2.49 9.24 12.67
N ALA A 539 -3.47 9.49 13.53
CA ALA A 539 -3.75 10.82 14.07
C ALA A 539 -4.18 10.76 15.55
N LEU A 540 -4.16 11.91 16.21
CA LEU A 540 -4.71 12.11 17.54
C LEU A 540 -5.84 13.16 17.47
N ALA A 541 -7.02 12.84 18.00
CA ALA A 541 -8.14 13.77 18.01
C ALA A 541 -7.86 14.95 18.97
N ALA A 542 -7.94 16.19 18.47
CA ALA A 542 -7.64 17.40 19.26
C ALA A 542 -8.53 17.55 20.51
N THR A 543 -9.71 16.94 20.52
CA THR A 543 -10.63 16.87 21.68
C THR A 543 -10.04 16.17 22.91
N LEU A 544 -8.96 15.40 22.75
CA LEU A 544 -8.25 14.74 23.86
C LEU A 544 -7.19 15.65 24.49
N LEU A 545 -6.82 16.75 23.82
CA LEU A 545 -5.87 17.73 24.32
C LEU A 545 -6.56 18.83 25.11
N ARG A 546 -5.86 19.38 26.09
CA ARG A 546 -6.33 20.48 26.95
C ARG A 546 -5.52 21.74 26.65
N ARG A 547 -6.23 22.86 26.54
CA ARG A 547 -5.63 24.20 26.39
C ARG A 547 -4.60 24.46 27.49
N ASP A 548 -3.45 24.99 27.09
CA ASP A 548 -2.30 25.37 27.93
C ASP A 548 -1.68 24.22 28.76
N ALA A 549 -2.00 22.95 28.43
CA ALA A 549 -1.37 21.79 29.07
C ALA A 549 0.01 21.47 28.46
N GLU A 550 0.89 20.88 29.28
CA GLU A 550 2.16 20.30 28.85
C GLU A 550 1.99 18.80 28.56
N TYR A 551 2.67 18.31 27.52
CA TYR A 551 2.70 16.91 27.12
C TYR A 551 4.14 16.46 26.88
N ASP A 552 4.60 15.42 27.58
CA ASP A 552 5.81 14.69 27.20
C ASP A 552 5.51 13.86 25.93
N VAL A 553 6.30 14.06 24.89
CA VAL A 553 6.17 13.37 23.59
C VAL A 553 6.92 12.05 23.67
N GLN A 554 6.20 10.94 23.52
CA GLN A 554 6.77 9.61 23.38
C GLN A 554 6.98 9.31 21.90
N VAL A 555 8.23 9.06 21.51
CA VAL A 555 8.60 8.68 20.15
C VAL A 555 9.24 7.30 20.13
N ARG A 556 9.05 6.56 19.04
CA ARG A 556 9.82 5.36 18.71
C ARG A 556 10.89 5.79 17.71
N ASP A 557 12.12 5.90 18.20
CA ASP A 557 13.27 6.22 17.36
C ASP A 557 13.78 4.96 16.66
N ARG A 558 13.63 4.93 15.33
CA ARG A 558 13.99 3.84 14.44
C ARG A 558 15.23 4.15 13.62
N ARG A 559 15.93 5.26 13.91
CA ARG A 559 17.15 5.68 13.18
C ARG A 559 18.27 4.62 13.27
N LEU A 560 18.28 3.80 14.33
CA LEU A 560 19.18 2.66 14.45
C LEU A 560 18.90 1.56 13.40
N GLU A 561 17.63 1.33 13.04
CA GLU A 561 17.26 0.34 12.01
C GLU A 561 17.87 0.67 10.63
N ALA A 562 18.18 1.94 10.36
CA ALA A 562 18.87 2.34 9.13
C ALA A 562 20.29 1.76 9.07
N PHE A 563 20.99 1.67 10.21
CA PHE A 563 22.34 1.13 10.34
C PHE A 563 22.35 -0.40 10.52
N ASP A 564 21.26 -0.97 11.04
CA ASP A 564 21.06 -2.44 11.09
C ASP A 564 20.88 -3.06 9.70
N ARG A 565 20.50 -2.26 8.69
CA ARG A 565 20.44 -2.65 7.28
C ARG A 565 21.77 -2.58 6.54
N LEU A 566 22.80 -1.94 7.11
CA LEU A 566 24.13 -1.86 6.49
C LEU A 566 24.95 -3.10 6.83
N ASP A 567 25.59 -3.71 5.82
CA ASP A 567 26.57 -4.77 6.06
C ASP A 567 27.87 -4.23 6.71
N ASP A 568 28.75 -5.11 7.17
CA ASP A 568 29.96 -4.66 7.89
C ASP A 568 30.95 -3.89 7.00
N ALA A 569 30.93 -4.09 5.68
CA ALA A 569 31.72 -3.31 4.74
C ALA A 569 31.13 -1.91 4.52
N ASP A 570 29.81 -1.78 4.43
CA ASP A 570 29.10 -0.51 4.35
C ASP A 570 29.26 0.29 5.66
N ARG A 571 29.24 -0.39 6.81
CA ARG A 571 29.56 0.20 8.12
C ARG A 571 31.02 0.68 8.18
N ALA A 572 31.96 -0.07 7.61
CA ALA A 572 33.36 0.37 7.51
C ALA A 572 33.50 1.60 6.60
N LYS A 573 32.86 1.60 5.42
CA LYS A 573 32.79 2.73 4.48
C LYS A 573 32.18 3.97 5.12
N LEU A 574 31.10 3.82 5.89
CA LEU A 574 30.50 4.90 6.66
C LEU A 574 31.50 5.49 7.69
N ARG A 575 32.19 4.65 8.47
CA ARG A 575 33.24 5.12 9.41
C ARG A 575 34.38 5.86 8.70
N GLU A 576 34.82 5.38 7.54
CA GLU A 576 35.86 6.03 6.74
C GLU A 576 35.41 7.43 6.25
N ILE A 577 34.15 7.58 5.82
CA ILE A 577 33.59 8.87 5.42
C ILE A 577 33.50 9.83 6.61
N PHE A 578 33.13 9.34 7.81
CA PHE A 578 33.12 10.15 9.03
C PHE A 578 34.53 10.60 9.46
N ALA A 579 35.53 9.73 9.34
CA ALA A 579 36.93 10.10 9.56
C ALA A 579 37.41 11.18 8.58
N LYS A 580 37.04 11.08 7.28
CA LYS A 580 37.32 12.11 6.26
C LYS A 580 36.63 13.45 6.54
N LEU A 581 35.46 13.43 7.19
CA LEU A 581 34.76 14.63 7.64
C LEU A 581 35.35 15.24 8.93
N GLY A 582 36.40 14.64 9.50
CA GLY A 582 37.02 15.10 10.75
C GLY A 582 36.19 14.78 12.00
N VAL A 583 35.27 13.82 11.91
CA VAL A 583 34.43 13.37 13.02
C VAL A 583 35.05 12.11 13.61
N ASN A 584 35.75 12.23 14.74
CA ASN A 584 36.10 11.07 15.54
C ASN A 584 34.80 10.34 15.93
N THR A 585 34.77 9.02 15.77
CA THR A 585 33.63 8.21 16.20
C THR A 585 33.46 8.24 17.72
N ASP A 586 34.58 8.38 18.43
CA ASP A 586 34.72 8.07 19.86
C ASP A 586 34.63 9.31 20.77
N ASP A 587 34.77 10.52 20.20
CA ASP A 587 34.68 11.79 20.91
C ASP A 587 33.33 12.48 20.64
N ASP A 588 32.62 12.81 21.73
CA ASP A 588 31.47 13.71 21.87
C ASP A 588 30.46 13.77 20.69
N ASP A 589 29.34 13.05 20.82
CA ASP A 589 28.23 13.00 19.85
C ASP A 589 27.56 14.35 19.54
N GLN A 590 27.96 15.43 20.22
CA GLN A 590 27.45 16.78 20.07
C GLN A 590 28.07 17.56 18.89
N VAL A 591 29.23 17.17 18.35
CA VAL A 591 29.94 18.00 17.34
C VAL A 591 29.20 17.99 16.00
N PRO A 592 28.66 19.14 15.53
CA PRO A 592 27.91 19.18 14.28
C PRO A 592 28.83 19.32 13.06
N ILE A 593 28.42 18.72 11.96
CA ILE A 593 29.17 18.66 10.71
C ILE A 593 28.81 19.86 9.84
N ARG A 594 29.82 20.54 9.27
CA ARG A 594 29.56 21.67 8.36
C ARG A 594 28.92 21.18 7.06
N ARG A 595 27.73 21.70 6.74
CA ARG A 595 26.96 21.32 5.53
C ARG A 595 27.81 21.39 4.23
N PRO A 596 28.62 22.43 3.97
CA PRO A 596 29.47 22.46 2.77
C PRO A 596 30.54 21.35 2.72
N ALA A 597 31.02 20.87 3.87
CA ALA A 597 31.97 19.74 3.92
C ALA A 597 31.26 18.41 3.62
N LEU A 598 30.03 18.23 4.11
CA LEU A 598 29.17 17.10 3.75
C LEU A 598 28.82 17.13 2.26
N GLU A 599 28.35 18.26 1.72
CA GLU A 599 28.06 18.43 0.29
C GLU A 599 29.27 18.13 -0.60
N ALA A 600 30.45 18.63 -0.25
CA ALA A 600 31.69 18.35 -0.98
C ALA A 600 32.08 16.85 -0.90
N THR A 601 31.81 16.20 0.23
CA THR A 601 32.07 14.77 0.41
C THR A 601 31.10 13.91 -0.40
N ILE A 602 29.80 14.25 -0.42
CA ILE A 602 28.79 13.61 -1.28
C ILE A 602 29.17 13.74 -2.76
N LYS A 603 29.50 14.96 -3.22
CA LYS A 603 29.95 15.23 -4.59
C LYS A 603 31.20 14.44 -4.96
N LYS A 604 32.17 14.36 -4.06
CA LYS A 604 33.39 13.56 -4.27
C LYS A 604 33.04 12.08 -4.40
N ILE A 605 32.28 11.52 -3.45
CA ILE A 605 31.88 10.10 -3.47
C ILE A 605 31.11 9.75 -4.75
N ALA A 606 30.18 10.60 -5.19
CA ALA A 606 29.44 10.42 -6.45
C ALA A 606 30.34 10.55 -7.69
N THR A 607 31.41 11.36 -7.63
CA THR A 607 32.41 11.47 -8.70
C THR A 607 33.28 10.21 -8.74
N ASP A 608 33.84 9.79 -7.61
CA ASP A 608 34.67 8.58 -7.47
C ASP A 608 33.88 7.34 -7.95
N ALA A 609 32.59 7.23 -7.61
CA ALA A 609 31.72 6.15 -8.09
C ALA A 609 31.46 6.18 -9.60
N ARG A 610 31.27 7.36 -10.22
CA ARG A 610 31.12 7.49 -11.68
C ARG A 610 32.40 7.11 -12.42
N THR A 611 33.56 7.50 -11.90
CA THR A 611 34.87 7.12 -12.46
C THR A 611 35.01 5.61 -12.45
N LEU A 612 34.68 4.94 -11.34
CA LEU A 612 34.76 3.48 -11.27
C LEU A 612 33.83 2.75 -12.25
N VAL A 613 32.62 3.28 -12.50
CA VAL A 613 31.72 2.77 -13.56
C VAL A 613 32.33 2.98 -14.96
N ASP A 614 32.97 4.13 -15.21
CA ASP A 614 33.67 4.40 -16.47
C ASP A 614 34.92 3.52 -16.67
N ASP A 615 35.67 3.24 -15.60
CA ASP A 615 36.86 2.37 -15.62
C ASP A 615 36.47 0.91 -15.90
N GLN A 616 35.42 0.39 -15.23
CA GLN A 616 34.89 -0.95 -15.51
C GLN A 616 34.35 -1.08 -16.94
N HIS A 617 33.64 -0.07 -17.43
CA HIS A 617 33.15 -0.05 -18.80
C HIS A 617 34.32 -0.07 -19.81
N SER A 618 35.36 0.74 -19.56
CA SER A 618 36.54 0.79 -20.43
C SER A 618 37.27 -0.56 -20.46
N ALA A 619 37.48 -1.19 -19.30
CA ALA A 619 38.10 -2.51 -19.20
C ALA A 619 37.27 -3.62 -19.89
N TYR A 620 35.93 -3.55 -19.82
CA TYR A 620 35.04 -4.44 -20.55
C TYR A 620 35.19 -4.26 -22.06
N VAL A 621 35.12 -3.02 -22.56
CA VAL A 621 35.26 -2.69 -23.99
C VAL A 621 36.63 -3.08 -24.56
N GLU A 622 37.71 -2.97 -23.79
CA GLU A 622 39.05 -3.41 -24.19
C GLU A 622 39.19 -4.93 -24.37
N GLY A 623 38.26 -5.73 -23.83
CA GLY A 623 38.27 -7.20 -23.93
C GLY A 623 37.67 -7.78 -25.22
N PHE A 624 37.23 -6.94 -26.16
CA PHE A 624 36.38 -7.33 -27.29
C PHE A 624 37.05 -7.10 -28.66
N ASP A 625 37.10 -8.15 -29.48
CA ASP A 625 37.74 -8.19 -30.82
C ASP A 625 36.75 -8.01 -32.00
N THR A 626 36.99 -7.05 -32.90
CA THR A 626 35.99 -6.11 -33.46
C THR A 626 34.72 -6.62 -34.18
N ASP A 627 34.64 -7.89 -34.59
CA ASP A 627 33.77 -8.26 -35.73
C ASP A 627 32.35 -8.75 -35.38
N ASN A 628 32.01 -8.92 -34.09
CA ASN A 628 30.69 -9.44 -33.66
C ASN A 628 30.02 -8.65 -32.51
N GLN A 629 30.45 -7.42 -32.22
CA GLN A 629 30.24 -6.78 -30.90
C GLN A 629 29.26 -5.62 -30.79
N CYS A 630 28.72 -5.07 -31.89
CA CYS A 630 27.90 -3.84 -31.80
C CYS A 630 26.80 -3.92 -30.73
N ARG A 631 26.05 -5.05 -30.68
CA ARG A 631 24.99 -5.26 -29.67
C ARG A 631 25.50 -5.37 -28.23
N ALA A 632 26.70 -5.93 -28.02
CA ALA A 632 27.30 -6.06 -26.69
C ALA A 632 27.82 -4.71 -26.16
N LEU A 633 28.37 -3.89 -27.07
CA LEU A 633 28.80 -2.51 -26.78
C LEU A 633 27.59 -1.60 -26.52
N ASP A 634 26.56 -1.66 -27.36
CA ASP A 634 25.30 -0.92 -27.17
C ASP A 634 24.65 -1.24 -25.80
N HIS A 635 24.68 -2.51 -25.38
CA HIS A 635 24.20 -2.93 -24.07
C HIS A 635 25.05 -2.38 -22.93
N ALA A 636 26.38 -2.44 -23.05
CA ALA A 636 27.30 -1.92 -22.04
C ALA A 636 27.16 -0.39 -21.87
N ASP A 637 27.08 0.38 -22.95
CA ASP A 637 26.86 1.84 -22.85
C ASP A 637 25.48 2.16 -22.25
N ALA A 638 24.44 1.35 -22.52
CA ALA A 638 23.13 1.49 -21.87
C ALA A 638 23.17 1.21 -20.36
N VAL A 639 23.84 0.13 -19.94
CA VAL A 639 24.05 -0.21 -18.52
C VAL A 639 24.86 0.89 -17.81
N ARG A 640 25.95 1.36 -18.43
CA ARG A 640 26.77 2.47 -17.96
C ARG A 640 25.94 3.75 -17.78
N ALA A 641 25.15 4.13 -18.78
CA ALA A 641 24.28 5.31 -18.71
C ALA A 641 23.25 5.20 -17.58
N HIS A 642 22.63 4.02 -17.41
CA HIS A 642 21.70 3.74 -16.33
C HIS A 642 22.35 3.91 -14.94
N HIS A 643 23.52 3.32 -14.70
CA HIS A 643 24.22 3.47 -13.42
C HIS A 643 24.67 4.91 -13.14
N ARG A 644 25.15 5.64 -14.15
CA ARG A 644 25.50 7.07 -14.00
C ARG A 644 24.28 7.93 -13.63
N SER A 645 23.12 7.64 -14.22
CA SER A 645 21.85 8.29 -13.89
C SER A 645 21.45 8.01 -12.43
N THR A 646 21.48 6.73 -12.01
CA THR A 646 21.20 6.31 -10.63
C THR A 646 22.12 6.99 -9.61
N ILE A 647 23.43 7.09 -9.88
CA ILE A 647 24.37 7.84 -9.02
C ILE A 647 24.04 9.35 -9.00
N GLY A 648 23.61 9.92 -10.12
CA GLY A 648 23.11 11.30 -10.20
C GLY A 648 21.89 11.57 -9.32
N ASN A 649 20.89 10.69 -9.39
CA ASN A 649 19.66 10.80 -8.60
C ASN A 649 19.96 10.63 -7.10
N ALA A 650 20.83 9.68 -6.73
CA ALA A 650 21.28 9.49 -5.36
C ALA A 650 22.09 10.69 -4.83
N GLU A 651 22.96 11.29 -5.64
CA GLU A 651 23.69 12.52 -5.29
C GLU A 651 22.73 13.68 -5.03
N GLN A 652 21.78 13.94 -5.95
CA GLN A 652 20.80 15.01 -5.80
C GLN A 652 19.91 14.82 -4.56
N SER A 653 19.45 13.58 -4.31
CA SER A 653 18.69 13.23 -3.11
C SER A 653 19.50 13.46 -1.83
N ALA A 654 20.77 13.03 -1.79
CA ALA A 654 21.64 13.24 -0.64
C ALA A 654 21.94 14.73 -0.37
N LEU A 655 22.12 15.55 -1.42
CA LEU A 655 22.31 17.00 -1.31
C LEU A 655 21.02 17.72 -0.83
N ALA A 656 19.85 17.34 -1.35
CA ALA A 656 18.57 17.86 -0.88
C ALA A 656 18.32 17.51 0.59
N ASN A 657 18.62 16.27 0.97
CA ASN A 657 18.55 15.79 2.35
C ASN A 657 19.53 16.53 3.28
N ALA A 658 20.75 16.84 2.82
CA ALA A 658 21.70 17.67 3.57
C ALA A 658 21.21 19.11 3.78
N ALA A 659 20.52 19.69 2.79
CA ALA A 659 19.86 21.00 2.93
C ALA A 659 18.68 20.95 3.93
N LEU A 660 17.85 19.90 3.89
CA LEU A 660 16.74 19.71 4.82
C LEU A 660 17.20 19.45 6.27
N ALA A 661 18.35 18.80 6.47
CA ALA A 661 18.92 18.61 7.81
C ALA A 661 19.43 19.93 8.43
N ASP A 662 19.81 20.91 7.59
CA ASP A 662 20.14 22.29 7.98
C ASP A 662 18.90 23.21 7.95
N ALA A 663 17.75 22.71 8.44
CA ALA A 663 16.47 23.44 8.42
C ALA A 663 16.48 24.81 9.14
N ASN A 664 17.50 25.09 9.96
CA ASN A 664 17.68 26.37 10.64
C ASN A 664 18.63 27.34 9.89
N GLY A 665 19.23 26.93 8.77
CA GLY A 665 20.18 27.71 7.99
C GLY A 665 21.48 28.05 8.74
N THR A 666 21.89 27.19 9.69
CA THR A 666 23.12 27.39 10.47
C THR A 666 24.36 26.91 9.73
N GLY A 667 24.20 26.20 8.60
CA GLY A 667 25.29 25.55 7.88
C GLY A 667 25.81 24.30 8.61
N LEU A 668 25.02 23.74 9.53
CA LEU A 668 25.41 22.67 10.44
C LEU A 668 24.39 21.52 10.43
N VAL A 669 24.88 20.31 10.21
CA VAL A 669 24.11 19.06 10.15
C VAL A 669 24.49 18.18 11.35
N SER A 670 23.53 17.49 11.97
CA SER A 670 23.85 16.61 13.11
C SER A 670 24.62 15.36 12.67
N LYS A 671 25.41 14.77 13.59
CA LYS A 671 26.13 13.50 13.37
C LYS A 671 25.18 12.39 12.88
N ILE A 672 23.96 12.35 13.44
CA ILE A 672 22.93 11.35 13.10
C ILE A 672 22.31 11.63 11.71
N ASP A 673 21.92 12.87 11.41
CA ASP A 673 21.33 13.18 10.10
C ASP A 673 22.34 12.95 8.96
N CYS A 674 23.60 13.33 9.18
CA CYS A 674 24.71 13.01 8.27
C CYS A 674 24.86 11.50 8.04
N ALA A 675 24.79 10.71 9.12
CA ALA A 675 24.91 9.26 9.04
C ALA A 675 23.75 8.63 8.27
N LEU A 676 22.51 9.13 8.46
CA LEU A 676 21.33 8.70 7.71
C LEU A 676 21.43 9.08 6.22
N ILE A 677 21.91 10.29 5.90
CA ILE A 677 22.13 10.74 4.51
C ILE A 677 23.11 9.80 3.79
N ILE A 678 24.25 9.51 4.42
CA ILE A 678 25.28 8.66 3.82
C ILE A 678 24.83 7.20 3.77
N ALA A 679 24.15 6.68 4.80
CA ALA A 679 23.59 5.33 4.79
C ALA A 679 22.56 5.13 3.66
N ALA A 680 21.65 6.11 3.47
CA ALA A 680 20.69 6.10 2.38
C ALA A 680 21.38 6.17 1.00
N TRP A 681 22.43 6.97 0.86
CA TRP A 681 23.24 7.02 -0.37
C TRP A 681 23.93 5.69 -0.67
N ILE A 682 24.54 5.04 0.34
CA ILE A 682 25.18 3.72 0.20
C ILE A 682 24.14 2.65 -0.18
N GLN A 683 22.94 2.68 0.40
CA GLN A 683 21.87 1.71 0.08
C GLN A 683 21.22 1.93 -1.29
N THR A 684 21.26 3.15 -1.84
CA THR A 684 20.64 3.48 -3.15
C THR A 684 21.62 3.42 -4.32
N THR A 685 22.92 3.36 -4.05
CA THR A 685 23.95 3.17 -5.07
C THR A 685 24.57 1.78 -4.97
N LEU A 686 24.46 0.99 -6.02
CA LEU A 686 25.21 -0.25 -6.13
C LEU A 686 26.71 0.08 -6.06
N ASP A 687 27.42 -0.49 -5.08
CA ASP A 687 28.86 -0.30 -4.96
C ASP A 687 29.56 -1.02 -6.12
N PRO A 688 30.18 -0.30 -7.09
CA PRO A 688 30.77 -0.98 -8.23
C PRO A 688 31.99 -1.83 -7.82
N ASN A 689 32.58 -1.61 -6.63
CA ASN A 689 33.62 -2.49 -6.10
C ASN A 689 33.08 -3.86 -5.66
N LYS A 690 31.79 -3.97 -5.34
CA LYS A 690 31.11 -5.21 -4.93
C LYS A 690 30.49 -5.97 -6.12
N PHE A 691 30.21 -5.29 -7.23
CA PHE A 691 29.51 -5.85 -8.39
C PHE A 691 30.24 -5.50 -9.69
N GLN A 692 30.63 -6.54 -10.43
CA GLN A 692 31.02 -6.38 -11.83
C GLN A 692 29.75 -6.01 -12.63
N LEU A 693 29.74 -4.81 -13.22
CA LEU A 693 28.57 -4.27 -13.91
C LEU A 693 28.45 -4.71 -15.38
N PHE A 694 29.53 -5.24 -15.95
CA PHE A 694 29.67 -5.62 -17.36
C PHE A 694 30.35 -6.99 -17.47
#